data_AF-A0A9P9CS06-F1
#
_entry.id   AF-A0A9P9CS06-F1
#
_cell.length_a   1.000
_cell.length_b   1.000
_cell.length_c   1.000
_cell.angle_alpha   90.00
_cell.angle_beta   90.00
_cell.angle_gamma   90.00
#
_symmetry.space_group_name_H-M   'P 1'
#
loop_
_entity.id
_entity.type
_entity.pdbx_description
1 polymer ?
#
loop_
_entity_poly.entity_id
_entity_poly.type
_entity_poly.pdbx_seq_one_letter_code
_entity_poly.pdbx_strand_id
1 'polypeptide(L)'
;MATIYSSVVLPNVATSPGLATVQLTEDGQVLVLTRTSLHILTPTLGFTLDQSGALKGSGKGSSDDERKTAINWLRTQIELPISNVLWALESDEFPTAVFSSLESLWHSCCASPSGLSIVDGCLLVTLTSNLELALWEPVKHFAEGEWRLMQNITPLLKEHYSDVKNRNQRALRLQTVSIAWSPQPAQIQDQSTHLSRSASLLAVASRAGIVTFLRYDPLSNSLACASDTTLSDDWITSLAWSPWSDAGLVKRSAILACARPSGAIELIIVSQETDQASLAWVLQIERITTDVDELLLEDDCQISALRWITTHNQVSVLVFCKPGRVCLFTFATGVAAARWSGLRTIQLQTQRISVESTAFAPAAGISYIRDRDAVVVALFDGSVHTIHRVSEAPEYIVNGDAEGFDSASVSQAVRAAFVRHHSQLTSGPKTTVHEANRTTGCVNFADSGHMLWLSEVHRPHAYDYVPDAEKRTSLLLAPLWRLTAEKTFTITIDGIQAVVNTNRELHIPPAGRLRSVLMNLRLSLDDSLLRQVVDLLINIARTPETFYDFDPSVQDAETLLRALKPRFDVNPHLHQLRLRYFLLTVCSQCTNNSELKSTIAQALQQVDVDITRIRLAIFLVLIGDKFIEQEHDQFLARLLVQATRLRCSAQVLDIASRIATRLSVTIPGNVCPACDEAIVTYDVGNARCARGHVWAICSVTASILATPHLRTCSVCNRKALLAPSQTHSLNTRDTLLLVAARSWLAGALSEASRRCPYCGGLFVVLV
;
A
#
# COMPACT_ATOMS: atom_id res chain seq x y z
N MET A 1 26.33 11.49 16.33
CA MET A 1 26.43 10.43 15.31
C MET A 1 25.04 10.20 14.71
N ALA A 2 24.94 9.97 13.40
CA ALA A 2 23.65 9.68 12.73
C ALA A 2 23.18 8.28 13.09
N THR A 3 21.95 8.14 13.59
CA THR A 3 21.33 6.85 13.92
C THR A 3 20.86 6.16 12.65
N ILE A 4 21.14 4.87 12.49
CA ILE A 4 20.66 4.06 11.36
C ILE A 4 19.80 2.94 11.95
N TYR A 5 18.50 2.97 11.66
CA TYR A 5 17.54 1.98 12.18
C TYR A 5 17.53 0.70 11.35
N SER A 6 17.88 0.80 10.06
CA SER A 6 18.11 -0.36 9.23
C SER A 6 19.10 -0.04 8.13
N SER A 7 19.91 -1.04 7.82
CA SER A 7 20.73 -1.09 6.63
C SER A 7 20.62 -2.49 6.02
N VAL A 8 20.20 -2.56 4.76
CA VAL A 8 20.03 -3.80 4.00
C VAL A 8 20.87 -3.70 2.74
N VAL A 9 21.84 -4.59 2.58
CA VAL A 9 22.62 -4.69 1.34
C VAL A 9 21.83 -5.52 0.34
N LEU A 10 21.56 -4.95 -0.82
CA LEU A 10 20.88 -5.61 -1.92
C LEU A 10 21.92 -6.01 -2.98
N PRO A 11 21.76 -7.19 -3.62
CA PRO A 11 22.60 -7.57 -4.74
C PRO A 11 22.26 -6.70 -5.96
N ASN A 12 23.26 -6.50 -6.82
CA ASN A 12 23.17 -5.72 -8.06
C ASN A 12 23.07 -4.20 -7.86
N VAL A 13 23.39 -3.47 -8.93
CA VAL A 13 23.30 -2.00 -9.00
C VAL A 13 21.83 -1.58 -9.03
N ALA A 14 21.52 -0.48 -8.37
CA ALA A 14 20.24 0.17 -8.53
C ALA A 14 19.99 0.58 -9.99
N THR A 15 18.72 0.74 -10.36
CA THR A 15 18.37 1.35 -11.64
C THR A 15 18.74 2.84 -11.69
N SER A 16 18.50 3.48 -12.84
CA SER A 16 18.61 4.93 -13.01
C SER A 16 17.88 5.69 -11.88
N PRO A 17 18.37 6.88 -11.49
CA PRO A 17 17.73 7.69 -10.47
C PRO A 17 16.30 8.04 -10.87
N GLY A 18 15.35 7.85 -9.95
CA GLY A 18 13.96 8.22 -10.20
C GLY A 18 13.02 7.85 -9.07
N LEU A 19 11.81 8.44 -9.11
CA LEU A 19 10.77 8.20 -8.11
C LEU A 19 10.26 6.75 -8.09
N ALA A 20 10.41 6.05 -9.21
CA ALA A 20 9.98 4.66 -9.33
C ALA A 20 10.95 3.67 -8.67
N THR A 21 12.20 4.07 -8.41
CA THR A 21 13.27 3.19 -7.94
C THR A 21 13.03 2.71 -6.50
N VAL A 22 12.50 3.59 -5.64
CA VAL A 22 12.08 3.23 -4.28
C VAL A 22 10.66 3.74 -4.05
N GLN A 23 9.73 2.83 -3.83
CA GLN A 23 8.33 3.14 -3.62
C GLN A 23 7.77 2.44 -2.39
N LEU A 24 6.65 2.97 -1.91
CA LEU A 24 5.89 2.39 -0.81
C LEU A 24 4.54 1.96 -1.34
N THR A 25 4.15 0.74 -1.02
CA THR A 25 2.81 0.24 -1.31
C THR A 25 1.86 0.65 -0.19
N GLU A 26 0.56 0.70 -0.49
CA GLU A 26 -0.48 0.88 0.53
C GLU A 26 -0.50 -0.28 1.53
N ASP A 27 0.03 -1.45 1.17
CA ASP A 27 0.17 -2.59 2.09
C ASP A 27 1.30 -2.42 3.12
N GLY A 28 2.08 -1.34 3.02
CA GLY A 28 3.21 -1.07 3.90
C GLY A 28 4.50 -1.77 3.48
N GLN A 29 4.58 -2.27 2.24
CA GLN A 29 5.80 -2.84 1.67
C GLN A 29 6.63 -1.75 0.97
N VAL A 30 7.94 -1.99 0.87
CA VAL A 30 8.86 -1.18 0.08
C VAL A 30 9.20 -1.92 -1.20
N LEU A 31 9.00 -1.27 -2.33
CA LEU A 31 9.47 -1.74 -3.63
C LEU A 31 10.83 -1.11 -3.91
N VAL A 32 11.80 -1.93 -4.29
CA VAL A 32 13.14 -1.49 -4.66
C VAL A 32 13.52 -2.07 -6.01
N LEU A 33 13.71 -1.19 -6.98
CA LEU A 33 14.11 -1.56 -8.33
C LEU A 33 15.64 -1.58 -8.46
N THR A 34 16.17 -2.73 -8.84
CA THR A 34 17.56 -2.91 -9.26
C THR A 34 17.59 -3.27 -10.74
N ARG A 35 18.77 -3.23 -11.37
CA ARG A 35 18.91 -3.53 -12.80
C ARG A 35 18.27 -4.85 -13.23
N THR A 36 18.42 -5.90 -12.42
CA THR A 36 18.03 -7.28 -12.77
C THR A 36 16.90 -7.84 -11.90
N SER A 37 16.55 -7.17 -10.82
CA SER A 37 15.52 -7.63 -9.89
C SER A 37 14.67 -6.52 -9.29
N LEU A 38 13.39 -6.81 -9.07
CA LEU A 38 12.50 -6.02 -8.22
C LEU A 38 12.44 -6.68 -6.84
N HIS A 39 12.97 -6.01 -5.82
CA HIS A 39 12.86 -6.48 -4.44
C HIS A 39 11.62 -5.90 -3.77
N ILE A 40 10.92 -6.74 -3.03
CA ILE A 40 9.74 -6.38 -2.25
C ILE A 40 10.10 -6.65 -0.79
N LEU A 41 10.24 -5.58 -0.03
CA LEU A 41 10.71 -5.63 1.36
C LEU A 41 9.56 -5.27 2.29
N THR A 42 9.16 -6.21 3.15
CA THR A 42 8.12 -5.98 4.16
C THR A 42 8.78 -5.70 5.50
N PRO A 43 8.66 -4.50 6.07
CA PRO A 43 9.22 -4.21 7.38
C PRO A 43 8.51 -5.08 8.42
N THR A 44 9.21 -5.56 9.44
CA THR A 44 8.58 -6.33 10.54
C THR A 44 7.74 -5.46 11.48
N LEU A 45 7.56 -4.18 11.18
CA LEU A 45 6.76 -3.24 11.96
C LEU A 45 5.27 -3.57 11.83
N GLY A 46 4.66 -4.04 12.92
CA GLY A 46 3.23 -4.37 12.96
C GLY A 46 2.87 -5.77 12.44
N PHE A 47 3.86 -6.62 12.18
CA PHE A 47 3.65 -8.01 11.75
C PHE A 47 4.16 -9.00 12.80
N THR A 48 3.45 -10.13 12.94
CA THR A 48 3.80 -11.24 13.85
C THR A 48 4.16 -12.53 13.11
N LEU A 49 4.49 -12.39 11.83
CA LEU A 49 5.02 -13.46 10.99
C LEU A 49 6.33 -14.00 11.57
N ASP A 50 6.67 -15.25 11.21
CA ASP A 50 7.96 -15.82 11.56
C ASP A 50 9.07 -14.93 10.98
N GLN A 51 10.03 -14.56 11.81
CA GLN A 51 11.15 -13.69 11.42
C GLN A 51 12.44 -14.48 11.20
N SER A 52 12.36 -15.82 11.18
CA SER A 52 13.51 -16.70 10.94
C SER A 52 14.21 -16.40 9.62
N GLY A 53 13.45 -16.06 8.57
CA GLY A 53 13.95 -15.65 7.25
C GLY A 53 14.23 -14.14 7.08
N ALA A 54 13.98 -13.32 8.11
CA ALA A 54 14.10 -11.88 8.00
C ALA A 54 15.56 -11.43 7.83
N LEU A 55 15.79 -10.53 6.87
CA LEU A 55 17.04 -9.79 6.78
C LEU A 55 17.17 -8.90 8.02
N LYS A 56 18.15 -9.22 8.85
CA LYS A 56 18.46 -8.44 10.05
C LYS A 56 19.05 -7.10 9.62
N GLY A 57 18.42 -5.99 10.04
CA GLY A 57 19.02 -4.67 9.88
C GLY A 57 20.37 -4.64 10.62
N SER A 58 21.46 -4.29 9.94
CA SER A 58 22.80 -4.36 10.54
C SER A 58 23.08 -3.21 11.52
N GLY A 59 22.37 -3.16 12.65
CA GLY A 59 22.68 -2.30 13.78
C GLY A 59 23.77 -2.93 14.64
N LYS A 60 25.05 -2.82 14.25
CA LYS A 60 26.20 -3.25 15.11
C LYS A 60 26.50 -2.23 16.21
N GLY A 61 25.48 -1.76 16.90
CA GLY A 61 25.64 -1.08 18.18
C GLY A 61 26.23 -2.02 19.21
N SER A 62 27.19 -1.53 20.00
CA SER A 62 27.72 -2.27 21.15
C SER A 62 26.74 -2.31 22.32
N SER A 63 25.68 -1.49 22.32
CA SER A 63 24.64 -1.49 23.34
C SER A 63 23.44 -2.34 22.94
N ASP A 64 22.88 -3.07 23.91
CA ASP A 64 21.67 -3.88 23.72
C ASP A 64 20.45 -3.03 23.30
N ASP A 65 20.45 -1.73 23.59
CA ASP A 65 19.36 -0.82 23.22
C ASP A 65 19.34 -0.48 21.72
N GLU A 66 20.50 -0.39 21.04
CA GLU A 66 20.54 -0.21 19.58
C GLU A 66 20.00 -1.45 18.83
N ARG A 67 20.14 -2.65 19.41
CA ARG A 67 19.60 -3.88 18.79
C ARG A 67 18.09 -3.99 18.88
N LYS A 68 17.46 -3.45 19.92
CA LYS A 68 16.00 -3.48 20.11
C LYS A 68 15.26 -2.58 19.09
N THR A 69 15.93 -1.53 18.64
CA THR A 69 15.36 -0.49 17.75
C THR A 69 15.60 -0.78 16.26
N ALA A 70 16.39 -1.81 15.92
CA ALA A 70 16.61 -2.20 14.54
C ALA A 70 15.35 -2.74 13.88
N ILE A 71 15.14 -2.38 12.61
CA ILE A 71 14.02 -2.87 11.80
C ILE A 71 14.51 -3.98 10.90
N ASN A 72 13.84 -5.13 10.98
CA ASN A 72 14.11 -6.27 10.13
C ASN A 72 13.18 -6.24 8.91
N TRP A 73 13.57 -6.94 7.86
CA TRP A 73 12.85 -6.96 6.59
C TRP A 73 12.63 -8.39 6.12
N LEU A 74 11.37 -8.75 5.85
CA LEU A 74 11.07 -9.91 5.05
C LEU A 74 11.30 -9.53 3.58
N ARG A 75 11.99 -10.39 2.83
CA ARG A 75 12.36 -10.09 1.45
C ARG A 75 11.74 -11.10 0.52
N THR A 76 11.13 -10.56 -0.52
CA THR A 76 10.71 -11.27 -1.71
C THR A 76 11.37 -10.62 -2.93
N GLN A 77 11.50 -11.35 -4.03
CA GLN A 77 12.12 -10.84 -5.25
C GLN A 77 11.38 -11.34 -6.48
N ILE A 78 11.25 -10.46 -7.47
CA ILE A 78 10.84 -10.78 -8.83
C ILE A 78 12.06 -10.62 -9.73
N GLU A 79 12.44 -11.71 -10.40
CA GLU A 79 13.51 -11.69 -11.39
C GLU A 79 12.99 -11.15 -12.72
N LEU A 80 13.88 -10.52 -13.48
CA LEU A 80 13.53 -9.99 -14.79
C LEU A 80 13.07 -11.12 -15.71
N PRO A 81 11.84 -11.04 -16.27
CA PRO A 81 11.37 -12.04 -17.21
C PRO A 81 12.15 -11.93 -18.53
N ILE A 82 12.26 -13.06 -19.24
CA ILE A 82 12.81 -13.08 -20.59
C ILE A 82 11.90 -12.23 -21.49
N SER A 83 12.51 -11.30 -22.22
CA SER A 83 11.83 -10.49 -23.23
C SER A 83 11.22 -11.38 -24.31
N ASN A 84 9.96 -11.12 -24.66
CA ASN A 84 9.23 -11.91 -25.65
C ASN A 84 8.96 -11.12 -26.95
N VAL A 85 9.17 -9.80 -26.93
CA VAL A 85 8.87 -8.92 -28.06
C VAL A 85 10.16 -8.47 -28.75
N LEU A 86 10.29 -8.86 -30.02
CA LEU A 86 11.32 -8.39 -30.92
C LEU A 86 10.77 -7.23 -31.75
N TRP A 87 11.05 -5.98 -31.33
CA TRP A 87 10.51 -4.78 -32.00
C TRP A 87 10.90 -4.65 -33.47
N ALA A 88 12.06 -5.21 -33.87
CA ALA A 88 12.49 -5.28 -35.26
C ALA A 88 11.55 -6.12 -36.15
N LEU A 89 10.75 -7.02 -35.57
CA LEU A 89 9.71 -7.76 -36.32
C LEU A 89 8.40 -6.98 -36.40
N GLU A 90 8.17 -6.00 -35.52
CA GLU A 90 6.97 -5.18 -35.54
C GLU A 90 7.10 -4.03 -36.55
N SER A 91 8.30 -3.46 -36.68
CA SER A 91 8.59 -2.33 -37.56
C SER A 91 10.04 -2.36 -38.06
N ASP A 92 10.21 -1.93 -39.32
CA ASP A 92 11.51 -1.88 -40.01
C ASP A 92 12.18 -0.49 -39.89
N GLU A 93 11.50 0.48 -39.26
CA GLU A 93 11.99 1.86 -39.13
C GLU A 93 12.83 2.09 -37.87
N PHE A 94 13.91 2.86 -38.03
CA PHE A 94 14.86 3.18 -36.96
C PHE A 94 14.25 3.85 -35.71
N PRO A 95 13.26 4.77 -35.78
CA PRO A 95 12.65 5.37 -34.59
C PRO A 95 11.96 4.36 -33.66
N THR A 96 11.58 3.20 -34.20
CA THR A 96 10.98 2.09 -33.44
C THR A 96 12.01 1.11 -32.89
N ALA A 97 13.30 1.32 -33.19
CA ALA A 97 14.35 0.45 -32.68
C ALA A 97 14.48 0.59 -31.15
N VAL A 98 14.68 -0.56 -30.50
CA VAL A 98 14.85 -0.68 -29.06
C VAL A 98 16.06 -1.60 -28.82
N PHE A 99 17.18 -1.00 -28.44
CA PHE A 99 18.47 -1.68 -28.31
C PHE A 99 18.61 -2.52 -27.03
N SER A 100 17.69 -2.34 -26.08
CA SER A 100 17.62 -3.10 -24.82
C SER A 100 17.19 -4.56 -25.00
N SER A 101 16.88 -5.01 -26.22
CA SER A 101 16.72 -6.44 -26.52
C SER A 101 17.99 -7.26 -26.25
N LEU A 102 19.18 -6.62 -26.21
CA LEU A 102 20.45 -7.26 -25.89
C LEU A 102 20.71 -7.38 -24.38
N GLU A 103 20.24 -6.40 -23.60
CA GLU A 103 20.34 -6.37 -22.14
C GLU A 103 19.04 -5.76 -21.59
N SER A 104 18.04 -6.62 -21.36
CA SER A 104 16.80 -6.19 -20.74
C SER A 104 17.10 -5.87 -19.28
N LEU A 105 16.50 -4.78 -18.79
CA LEU A 105 16.64 -4.28 -17.43
C LEU A 105 15.27 -3.87 -16.93
N TRP A 106 15.12 -3.78 -15.61
CA TRP A 106 13.97 -3.08 -15.07
C TRP A 106 14.07 -1.57 -15.33
N HIS A 107 12.99 -0.97 -15.81
CA HIS A 107 12.91 0.46 -16.08
C HIS A 107 12.03 1.18 -15.05
N SER A 108 10.85 0.64 -14.77
CA SER A 108 9.91 1.20 -13.80
C SER A 108 9.03 0.12 -13.20
N CYS A 109 8.45 0.39 -12.04
CA CYS A 109 7.36 -0.37 -11.48
C CYS A 109 6.31 0.58 -10.90
N CYS A 110 5.08 0.15 -10.76
CA CYS A 110 4.08 0.83 -9.95
C CYS A 110 3.21 -0.20 -9.22
N ALA A 111 2.80 0.14 -8.00
CA ALA A 111 1.82 -0.65 -7.25
C ALA A 111 0.42 -0.12 -7.51
N SER A 112 -0.54 -1.04 -7.61
CA SER A 112 -1.94 -0.67 -7.50
C SER A 112 -2.27 -0.27 -6.05
N PRO A 113 -3.43 0.38 -5.83
CA PRO A 113 -4.03 0.43 -4.51
C PRO A 113 -4.22 -0.96 -3.91
N SER A 114 -4.31 -1.02 -2.58
CA SER A 114 -4.59 -2.25 -1.83
C SER A 114 -6.02 -2.75 -2.09
N GLY A 115 -6.24 -4.06 -1.95
CA GLY A 115 -7.56 -4.67 -2.13
C GLY A 115 -7.90 -5.15 -3.56
N LEU A 116 -6.93 -5.13 -4.49
CA LEU A 116 -7.16 -5.59 -5.87
C LEU A 116 -6.83 -7.07 -6.07
N SER A 117 -5.78 -7.57 -5.41
CA SER A 117 -5.40 -8.99 -5.53
C SER A 117 -6.41 -9.92 -4.86
N ILE A 118 -6.32 -11.22 -5.15
CA ILE A 118 -7.08 -12.30 -4.52
C ILE A 118 -6.80 -12.37 -3.01
N VAL A 119 -5.61 -11.99 -2.58
CA VAL A 119 -5.24 -11.89 -1.15
C VAL A 119 -5.50 -10.51 -0.55
N ASP A 120 -6.19 -9.64 -1.30
CA ASP A 120 -6.63 -8.30 -0.87
C ASP A 120 -5.50 -7.29 -0.57
N GLY A 121 -4.30 -7.59 -1.07
CA GLY A 121 -3.18 -6.66 -1.18
C GLY A 121 -3.11 -6.00 -2.58
N CYS A 122 -2.00 -5.33 -2.85
CA CYS A 122 -1.70 -4.68 -4.12
C CYS A 122 -1.30 -5.67 -5.22
N LEU A 123 -1.49 -5.22 -6.46
CA LEU A 123 -0.90 -5.78 -7.68
C LEU A 123 0.31 -4.92 -8.05
N LEU A 124 1.25 -5.50 -8.79
CA LEU A 124 2.40 -4.76 -9.32
C LEU A 124 2.38 -4.78 -10.84
N VAL A 125 2.61 -3.62 -11.45
CA VAL A 125 2.91 -3.54 -12.88
C VAL A 125 4.34 -3.09 -13.06
N THR A 126 5.05 -3.80 -13.92
CA THR A 126 6.47 -3.60 -14.18
C THR A 126 6.69 -3.27 -15.65
N LEU A 127 7.64 -2.37 -15.90
CA LEU A 127 8.08 -1.95 -17.22
C LEU A 127 9.56 -2.27 -17.38
N THR A 128 9.92 -2.97 -18.45
CA THR A 128 11.31 -3.28 -18.79
C THR A 128 11.92 -2.19 -19.66
N SER A 129 13.25 -2.17 -19.78
CA SER A 129 13.97 -1.32 -20.74
C SER A 129 13.63 -1.69 -22.19
N ASN A 130 13.15 -2.91 -22.44
CA ASN A 130 12.59 -3.34 -23.73
C ASN A 130 11.14 -2.87 -23.94
N LEU A 131 10.63 -1.97 -23.09
CA LEU A 131 9.31 -1.34 -23.24
C LEU A 131 8.13 -2.33 -23.15
N GLU A 132 8.34 -3.45 -22.45
CA GLU A 132 7.34 -4.49 -22.21
C GLU A 132 6.69 -4.31 -20.84
N LEU A 133 5.40 -4.62 -20.76
CA LEU A 133 4.58 -4.49 -19.55
C LEU A 133 4.09 -5.84 -19.04
N ALA A 134 4.18 -6.02 -17.73
CA ALA A 134 3.74 -7.23 -17.05
C ALA A 134 2.98 -6.89 -15.76
N LEU A 135 1.92 -7.65 -15.48
CA LEU A 135 1.14 -7.62 -14.25
C LEU A 135 1.54 -8.78 -13.34
N TRP A 136 1.77 -8.51 -12.06
CA TRP A 136 2.17 -9.48 -11.05
C TRP A 136 1.24 -9.47 -9.85
N GLU A 137 1.05 -10.65 -9.24
CA GLU A 137 0.22 -10.85 -8.05
C GLU A 137 0.94 -11.77 -7.04
N PRO A 138 0.81 -11.51 -5.72
CA PRO A 138 1.34 -12.43 -4.71
C PRO A 138 0.49 -13.72 -4.66
N VAL A 139 1.14 -14.89 -4.65
CA VAL A 139 0.40 -16.17 -4.74
C VAL A 139 -0.25 -16.59 -3.41
N LYS A 140 0.53 -16.60 -2.32
CA LYS A 140 0.10 -17.12 -1.01
C LYS A 140 0.51 -16.23 0.15
N HIS A 141 1.78 -15.82 0.15
CA HIS A 141 2.40 -15.08 1.24
C HIS A 141 3.00 -13.80 0.67
N PHE A 142 2.29 -12.68 0.79
CA PHE A 142 2.72 -11.42 0.15
C PHE A 142 4.09 -10.91 0.65
N ALA A 143 4.54 -11.33 1.84
CA ALA A 143 5.77 -10.84 2.45
C ALA A 143 7.04 -11.70 2.19
N GLU A 144 6.88 -12.99 1.89
CA GLU A 144 7.99 -13.97 1.77
C GLU A 144 7.80 -14.96 0.61
N GLY A 145 6.58 -15.03 0.05
CA GLY A 145 6.22 -15.99 -0.98
C GLY A 145 6.47 -15.45 -2.38
N GLU A 146 6.36 -16.34 -3.35
CA GLU A 146 6.52 -16.01 -4.76
C GLU A 146 5.44 -15.03 -5.26
N TRP A 147 5.84 -14.18 -6.20
CA TRP A 147 4.95 -13.37 -7.01
C TRP A 147 4.86 -13.98 -8.41
N ARG A 148 3.63 -14.21 -8.87
CA ARG A 148 3.38 -14.84 -10.17
C ARG A 148 3.08 -13.78 -11.22
N LEU A 149 3.63 -13.97 -12.42
CA LEU A 149 3.23 -13.24 -13.60
C LEU A 149 1.79 -13.60 -13.96
N MET A 150 0.89 -12.64 -13.83
CA MET A 150 -0.55 -12.81 -14.09
C MET A 150 -0.89 -12.61 -15.56
N GLN A 151 -0.34 -11.56 -16.15
CA GLN A 151 -0.66 -11.15 -17.50
C GLN A 151 0.53 -10.43 -18.12
N ASN A 152 0.87 -10.79 -19.35
CA ASN A 152 1.68 -9.92 -20.20
C ASN A 152 0.76 -8.91 -20.87
N ILE A 153 0.95 -7.62 -20.57
CA ILE A 153 0.06 -6.55 -21.02
C ILE A 153 0.40 -6.12 -22.44
N THR A 154 1.64 -6.28 -22.90
CA THR A 154 2.05 -5.87 -24.25
C THR A 154 1.27 -6.60 -25.36
N PRO A 155 1.03 -7.94 -25.30
CA PRO A 155 0.12 -8.62 -26.21
C PRO A 155 -1.32 -8.09 -26.19
N LEU A 156 -1.83 -7.71 -25.02
CA LEU A 156 -3.16 -7.11 -24.91
C LEU A 156 -3.23 -5.76 -25.64
N LEU A 157 -2.20 -4.91 -25.49
CA LEU A 157 -2.11 -3.67 -26.26
C LEU A 157 -1.98 -3.95 -27.77
N LYS A 158 -1.30 -5.03 -28.15
CA LYS A 158 -1.15 -5.46 -29.55
C LYS A 158 -2.47 -5.84 -30.20
N GLU A 159 -3.35 -6.49 -29.43
CA GLU A 159 -4.73 -6.78 -29.84
C GLU A 159 -5.57 -5.50 -29.93
N HIS A 160 -5.47 -4.63 -28.92
CA HIS A 160 -6.19 -3.35 -28.89
C HIS A 160 -5.87 -2.46 -30.10
N TYR A 161 -4.60 -2.37 -30.52
CA TYR A 161 -4.15 -1.60 -31.68
C TYR A 161 -3.99 -2.43 -32.96
N SER A 162 -4.76 -3.51 -33.11
CA SER A 162 -4.67 -4.39 -34.29
C SER A 162 -5.22 -3.77 -35.57
N ASP A 163 -6.09 -2.78 -35.46
CA ASP A 163 -6.72 -2.02 -36.54
C ASP A 163 -5.78 -0.96 -37.18
N VAL A 164 -4.72 -0.57 -36.47
CA VAL A 164 -3.72 0.40 -36.95
C VAL A 164 -2.90 -0.23 -38.09
N LYS A 165 -3.23 0.17 -39.33
CA LYS A 165 -2.60 -0.37 -40.56
C LYS A 165 -1.11 -0.03 -40.69
N ASN A 166 -0.69 1.14 -40.21
CA ASN A 166 0.71 1.56 -40.28
C ASN A 166 1.52 0.83 -39.19
N ARG A 167 2.40 -0.09 -39.61
CA ARG A 167 3.25 -0.90 -38.70
C ARG A 167 4.09 -0.04 -37.76
N ASN A 168 4.62 1.08 -38.23
CA ASN A 168 5.52 1.92 -37.44
C ASN A 168 4.74 2.70 -36.39
N GLN A 169 3.60 3.27 -36.79
CA GLN A 169 2.68 3.92 -35.85
C GLN A 169 2.17 2.92 -34.81
N ARG A 170 1.82 1.70 -35.23
CA ARG A 170 1.41 0.63 -34.32
C ARG A 170 2.53 0.29 -33.35
N ALA A 171 3.77 0.09 -33.83
CA ALA A 171 4.92 -0.19 -32.97
C ALA A 171 5.16 0.91 -31.94
N LEU A 172 5.12 2.19 -32.33
CA LEU A 172 5.26 3.32 -31.40
C LEU A 172 4.14 3.38 -30.34
N ARG A 173 2.91 3.00 -30.69
CA ARG A 173 1.79 2.90 -29.74
C ARG A 173 1.97 1.75 -28.74
N LEU A 174 2.62 0.66 -29.14
CA LEU A 174 2.89 -0.50 -28.29
C LEU A 174 4.09 -0.31 -27.36
N GLN A 175 5.06 0.51 -27.77
CA GLN A 175 6.27 0.80 -27.02
C GLN A 175 5.97 1.70 -25.82
N THR A 176 5.75 1.08 -24.66
CA THR A 176 5.43 1.79 -23.42
C THR A 176 6.67 2.43 -22.82
N VAL A 177 6.59 3.70 -22.44
CA VAL A 177 7.69 4.48 -21.85
C VAL A 177 7.47 4.77 -20.37
N SER A 178 6.21 4.96 -19.95
CA SER A 178 5.90 5.34 -18.58
C SER A 178 4.58 4.71 -18.12
N ILE A 179 4.49 4.44 -16.82
CA ILE A 179 3.33 3.85 -16.15
C ILE A 179 3.03 4.58 -14.85
N ALA A 180 1.75 4.77 -14.54
CA ALA A 180 1.30 5.26 -13.24
C ALA A 180 -0.08 4.71 -12.90
N TRP A 181 -0.22 4.12 -11.72
CA TRP A 181 -1.50 3.69 -11.20
C TRP A 181 -2.17 4.83 -10.43
N SER A 182 -3.46 5.06 -10.67
CA SER A 182 -4.23 6.04 -9.91
C SER A 182 -4.45 5.55 -8.49
N PRO A 183 -4.54 6.43 -7.49
CA PRO A 183 -5.05 6.05 -6.19
C PRO A 183 -6.48 5.48 -6.30
N GLN A 184 -6.96 4.83 -5.26
CA GLN A 184 -8.37 4.43 -5.19
C GLN A 184 -9.21 5.65 -4.81
N PRO A 185 -10.30 5.97 -5.55
CA PRO A 185 -11.18 7.07 -5.15
C PRO A 185 -11.83 6.77 -3.79
N ALA A 186 -12.04 7.82 -3.00
CA ALA A 186 -12.75 7.69 -1.73
C ALA A 186 -14.11 7.04 -1.95
N GLN A 187 -14.41 6.02 -1.16
CA GLN A 187 -15.60 5.22 -1.38
C GLN A 187 -16.85 5.97 -0.91
N ILE A 188 -17.79 6.14 -1.83
CA ILE A 188 -19.25 6.03 -1.65
C ILE A 188 -19.68 5.47 -0.29
N GLN A 189 -19.85 6.27 0.76
CA GLN A 189 -20.52 5.81 2.00
C GLN A 189 -22.02 5.53 1.80
N ASP A 190 -22.52 5.69 0.56
CA ASP A 190 -23.89 5.38 0.19
C ASP A 190 -24.12 3.87 0.24
N GLN A 191 -24.85 3.45 1.28
CA GLN A 191 -25.14 2.06 1.61
C GLN A 191 -25.93 1.33 0.50
N SER A 192 -26.46 2.06 -0.48
CA SER A 192 -27.34 1.54 -1.53
C SER A 192 -26.64 1.09 -2.83
N THR A 193 -25.38 1.50 -3.07
CA THR A 193 -24.71 1.17 -4.35
C THR A 193 -23.73 0.00 -4.17
N HIS A 194 -24.14 -1.19 -4.63
CA HIS A 194 -23.42 -2.48 -4.58
C HIS A 194 -22.11 -2.54 -5.40
N LEU A 195 -21.55 -1.39 -5.77
CA LEU A 195 -20.40 -1.26 -6.65
C LEU A 195 -19.08 -1.41 -5.89
N SER A 196 -18.79 -2.66 -5.50
CA SER A 196 -17.48 -3.02 -4.94
C SER A 196 -16.36 -3.16 -6.00
N ARG A 197 -16.57 -2.63 -7.21
CA ARG A 197 -15.54 -2.64 -8.27
C ARG A 197 -14.54 -1.52 -8.02
N SER A 198 -13.26 -1.86 -8.05
CA SER A 198 -12.20 -0.84 -8.02
C SER A 198 -12.41 0.15 -9.17
N ALA A 199 -12.30 1.41 -8.81
CA ALA A 199 -12.36 2.54 -9.72
C ALA A 199 -10.94 3.02 -10.08
N SER A 200 -9.90 2.42 -9.51
CA SER A 200 -8.53 2.73 -9.88
C SER A 200 -8.25 2.37 -11.34
N LEU A 201 -7.37 3.15 -11.97
CA LEU A 201 -6.94 2.99 -13.35
C LEU A 201 -5.42 2.96 -13.42
N LEU A 202 -4.90 2.11 -14.29
CA LEU A 202 -3.50 2.16 -14.70
C LEU A 202 -3.39 3.00 -15.97
N ALA A 203 -2.65 4.11 -15.91
CA ALA A 203 -2.28 4.88 -17.10
C ALA A 203 -0.96 4.34 -17.67
N VAL A 204 -0.95 4.13 -18.99
CA VAL A 204 0.18 3.63 -19.77
C VAL A 204 0.50 4.62 -20.87
N ALA A 205 1.69 5.20 -20.84
CA ALA A 205 2.16 6.16 -21.82
C ALA A 205 3.06 5.48 -22.87
N SER A 206 2.81 5.74 -24.15
CA SER A 206 3.55 5.15 -25.27
C SER A 206 4.52 6.13 -25.95
N ARG A 207 5.37 5.62 -26.84
CA ARG A 207 6.24 6.45 -27.69
C ARG A 207 5.48 7.29 -28.72
N ALA A 208 4.25 6.93 -29.05
CA ALA A 208 3.38 7.67 -29.96
C ALA A 208 2.63 8.83 -29.29
N GLY A 209 2.97 9.19 -28.05
CA GLY A 209 2.28 10.25 -27.31
C GLY A 209 0.83 9.93 -26.92
N ILE A 210 0.50 8.64 -26.90
CA ILE A 210 -0.81 8.14 -26.46
C ILE A 210 -0.73 7.68 -25.01
N VAL A 211 -1.75 8.04 -24.22
CA VAL A 211 -2.02 7.48 -22.89
C VAL A 211 -3.19 6.52 -22.99
N THR A 212 -2.94 5.24 -22.72
CA THR A 212 -3.95 4.19 -22.61
C THR A 212 -4.31 3.96 -21.15
N PHE A 213 -5.60 3.93 -20.83
CA PHE A 213 -6.11 3.65 -19.50
C PHE A 213 -6.56 2.19 -19.43
N LEU A 214 -5.99 1.44 -18.51
CA LEU A 214 -6.31 0.04 -18.23
C LEU A 214 -7.05 -0.07 -16.90
N ARG A 215 -8.02 -0.98 -16.82
CA ARG A 215 -8.76 -1.29 -15.59
C ARG A 215 -8.62 -2.76 -15.27
N TYR A 216 -8.38 -3.05 -13.99
CA TYR A 216 -8.30 -4.42 -13.51
C TYR A 216 -9.70 -4.96 -13.24
N ASP A 217 -10.00 -6.12 -13.83
CA ASP A 217 -11.23 -6.87 -13.57
C ASP A 217 -10.92 -8.08 -12.66
N PRO A 218 -11.41 -8.08 -11.41
CA PRO A 218 -11.15 -9.17 -10.47
C PRO A 218 -11.83 -10.49 -10.87
N LEU A 219 -12.82 -10.47 -11.76
CA LEU A 219 -13.50 -11.70 -12.20
C LEU A 219 -12.65 -12.46 -13.23
N SER A 220 -12.12 -11.76 -14.23
CA SER A 220 -11.17 -12.33 -15.19
C SER A 220 -9.73 -12.41 -14.67
N ASN A 221 -9.44 -11.77 -13.53
CA ASN A 221 -8.09 -11.60 -12.98
C ASN A 221 -7.11 -11.06 -14.03
N SER A 222 -7.55 -10.03 -14.76
CA SER A 222 -6.80 -9.43 -15.86
C SER A 222 -7.07 -7.94 -15.98
N LEU A 223 -6.15 -7.21 -16.59
CA LEU A 223 -6.35 -5.84 -17.05
C LEU A 223 -7.05 -5.84 -18.40
N ALA A 224 -7.92 -4.86 -18.61
CA ALA A 224 -8.59 -4.58 -19.88
C ALA A 224 -8.44 -3.10 -20.26
N CYS A 225 -8.36 -2.80 -21.56
CA CYS A 225 -8.36 -1.42 -22.06
C CYS A 225 -9.71 -0.75 -21.80
N ALA A 226 -9.70 0.35 -21.05
CA ALA A 226 -10.89 1.14 -20.76
C ALA A 226 -11.07 2.29 -21.75
N SER A 227 -9.99 2.99 -22.09
CA SER A 227 -9.98 4.11 -23.05
C SER A 227 -8.55 4.46 -23.42
N ASP A 228 -8.36 5.26 -24.47
CA ASP A 228 -7.09 5.88 -24.79
C ASP A 228 -7.27 7.34 -25.23
N THR A 229 -6.21 8.12 -25.12
CA THR A 229 -6.18 9.50 -25.57
C THR A 229 -4.81 9.81 -26.16
N THR A 230 -4.79 10.36 -27.37
CA THR A 230 -3.56 10.94 -27.93
C THR A 230 -3.38 12.30 -27.29
N LEU A 231 -2.17 12.65 -26.84
CA LEU A 231 -1.86 13.95 -26.22
C LEU A 231 -0.97 14.79 -27.14
N SER A 232 0.16 14.21 -27.53
CA SER A 232 1.15 14.81 -28.42
C SER A 232 1.61 13.85 -29.51
N ASP A 233 2.37 14.35 -30.47
CA ASP A 233 3.11 13.51 -31.43
C ASP A 233 4.45 13.00 -30.85
N ASP A 234 4.90 13.56 -29.73
CA ASP A 234 6.09 13.13 -28.99
C ASP A 234 5.77 12.05 -27.93
N TRP A 235 6.79 11.27 -27.54
CA TRP A 235 6.68 10.30 -26.45
C TRP A 235 6.44 10.95 -25.07
N ILE A 236 5.70 10.25 -24.20
CA ILE A 236 5.43 10.73 -22.83
C ILE A 236 6.41 10.06 -21.87
N THR A 237 7.23 10.86 -21.20
CA THR A 237 8.37 10.40 -20.39
C THR A 237 8.01 10.10 -18.94
N SER A 238 6.97 10.73 -18.39
CA SER A 238 6.54 10.51 -17.01
C SER A 238 5.05 10.78 -16.85
N LEU A 239 4.41 10.04 -15.93
CA LEU A 239 3.00 10.15 -15.59
C LEU A 239 2.86 10.34 -14.07
N ALA A 240 1.96 11.22 -13.64
CA ALA A 240 1.64 11.38 -12.22
C ALA A 240 0.16 11.69 -11.99
N TRP A 241 -0.49 10.91 -11.14
CA TRP A 241 -1.88 11.09 -10.74
C TRP A 241 -2.02 12.01 -9.54
N SER A 242 -2.97 12.95 -9.60
CA SER A 242 -3.49 13.62 -8.42
C SER A 242 -4.35 12.65 -7.60
N PRO A 243 -4.63 12.94 -6.32
CA PRO A 243 -5.74 12.31 -5.61
C PRO A 243 -7.04 12.49 -6.38
N TRP A 244 -7.96 11.55 -6.21
CA TRP A 244 -9.33 11.71 -6.69
C TRP A 244 -10.05 12.77 -5.87
N SER A 245 -10.71 13.68 -6.58
CA SER A 245 -11.63 14.66 -6.02
C SER A 245 -13.07 14.20 -6.20
N ASP A 246 -13.87 14.48 -5.17
CA ASP A 246 -15.31 14.32 -5.18
C ASP A 246 -15.95 15.49 -5.95
N ALA A 247 -16.49 15.22 -7.15
CA ALA A 247 -17.26 16.19 -7.93
C ALA A 247 -18.78 15.92 -7.82
N GLY A 248 -19.21 15.28 -6.72
CA GLY A 248 -20.60 14.88 -6.47
C GLY A 248 -20.73 13.42 -6.02
N LEU A 249 -21.96 12.93 -5.91
CA LEU A 249 -22.25 11.55 -5.50
C LEU A 249 -21.87 10.52 -6.57
N VAL A 250 -21.99 10.85 -7.85
CA VAL A 250 -21.84 9.89 -8.96
C VAL A 250 -20.56 10.10 -9.77
N LYS A 251 -20.05 11.33 -9.81
CA LYS A 251 -18.88 11.71 -10.61
C LYS A 251 -17.64 11.89 -9.74
N ARG A 252 -16.57 11.19 -10.10
CA ARG A 252 -15.23 11.30 -9.51
C ARG A 252 -14.28 11.82 -10.57
N SER A 253 -13.35 12.70 -10.19
CA SER A 253 -12.34 13.17 -11.13
C SER A 253 -10.96 13.22 -10.50
N ALA A 254 -9.94 12.86 -11.27
CA ALA A 254 -8.53 13.03 -10.92
C ALA A 254 -7.82 13.70 -12.10
N ILE A 255 -6.68 14.32 -11.83
CA ILE A 255 -5.85 14.97 -12.84
C ILE A 255 -4.62 14.10 -13.07
N LEU A 256 -4.34 13.77 -14.32
CA LEU A 256 -3.12 13.08 -14.74
C LEU A 256 -2.18 14.10 -15.40
N ALA A 257 -1.00 14.26 -14.83
CA ALA A 257 0.08 15.05 -15.41
C ALA A 257 0.96 14.17 -16.31
N CYS A 258 1.23 14.65 -17.52
CA CYS A 258 1.98 13.93 -18.56
C CYS A 258 3.18 14.78 -18.99
N ALA A 259 4.41 14.33 -18.68
CA ALA A 259 5.62 15.06 -19.03
C ALA A 259 6.15 14.65 -20.41
N ARG A 260 6.48 15.66 -21.22
CA ARG A 260 7.15 15.51 -22.53
C ARG A 260 8.67 15.71 -22.40
N PRO A 261 9.46 15.27 -23.39
CA PRO A 261 10.92 15.40 -23.38
C PRO A 261 11.38 16.84 -23.54
N SER A 262 10.57 17.65 -24.22
CA SER A 262 10.74 19.10 -24.37
C SER A 262 10.65 19.86 -23.04
N GLY A 263 10.33 19.17 -21.95
CA GLY A 263 10.15 19.76 -20.62
C GLY A 263 8.74 20.31 -20.38
N ALA A 264 7.85 20.25 -21.36
CA ALA A 264 6.45 20.63 -21.21
C ALA A 264 5.65 19.56 -20.45
N ILE A 265 4.59 19.99 -19.76
CA ILE A 265 3.67 19.13 -19.02
C ILE A 265 2.25 19.40 -19.52
N GLU A 266 1.60 18.34 -20.00
CA GLU A 266 0.18 18.37 -20.32
C GLU A 266 -0.64 17.80 -19.15
N LEU A 267 -1.76 18.43 -18.83
CA LEU A 267 -2.67 17.99 -17.79
C LEU A 267 -3.99 17.53 -18.40
N ILE A 268 -4.47 16.36 -17.97
CA ILE A 268 -5.78 15.84 -18.36
C ILE A 268 -6.64 15.51 -17.14
N ILE A 269 -7.91 15.87 -17.20
CA ILE A 269 -8.92 15.47 -16.22
C ILE A 269 -9.48 14.12 -16.65
N VAL A 270 -9.35 13.16 -15.76
CA VAL A 270 -9.93 11.84 -15.91
C VAL A 270 -11.13 11.76 -14.97
N SER A 271 -12.32 11.75 -15.55
CA SER A 271 -13.57 11.65 -14.83
C SER A 271 -14.19 10.26 -14.98
N GLN A 272 -14.68 9.72 -13.89
CA GLN A 272 -15.42 8.47 -13.85
C GLN A 272 -16.84 8.72 -13.36
N GLU A 273 -17.80 8.25 -14.14
CA GLU A 273 -19.21 8.29 -13.80
C GLU A 273 -19.74 6.86 -13.76
N THR A 274 -20.50 6.53 -12.71
CA THR A 274 -21.19 5.25 -12.65
C THR A 274 -22.46 5.32 -13.47
N ASP A 275 -22.60 4.46 -14.47
CA ASP A 275 -23.89 4.24 -15.12
C ASP A 275 -24.81 3.46 -14.17
N GLN A 276 -25.93 4.09 -13.77
CA GLN A 276 -26.89 3.50 -12.85
C GLN A 276 -27.52 2.22 -13.39
N ALA A 277 -27.63 2.07 -14.71
CA ALA A 277 -28.28 0.92 -15.33
C ALA A 277 -27.35 -0.30 -15.41
N SER A 278 -26.13 -0.12 -15.91
CA SER A 278 -25.18 -1.21 -16.10
C SER A 278 -24.25 -1.46 -14.91
N LEU A 279 -24.20 -0.54 -13.94
CA LEU A 279 -23.21 -0.54 -12.88
C LEU A 279 -21.77 -0.58 -13.46
N ALA A 280 -21.60 -0.10 -14.69
CA ALA A 280 -20.30 0.06 -15.33
C ALA A 280 -19.78 1.46 -15.11
N TRP A 281 -18.45 1.59 -15.08
CA TRP A 281 -17.80 2.88 -15.01
C TRP A 281 -17.63 3.42 -16.43
N VAL A 282 -18.22 4.58 -16.69
CA VAL A 282 -18.01 5.36 -17.91
C VAL A 282 -16.83 6.30 -17.65
N LEU A 283 -15.82 6.21 -18.51
CA LEU A 283 -14.62 7.04 -18.43
C LEU A 283 -14.75 8.23 -19.39
N GLN A 284 -14.56 9.44 -18.87
CA GLN A 284 -14.50 10.68 -19.62
C GLN A 284 -13.11 11.29 -19.43
N ILE A 285 -12.47 11.69 -20.52
CA ILE A 285 -11.13 12.27 -20.51
C ILE A 285 -11.20 13.63 -21.18
N GLU A 286 -10.73 14.67 -20.49
CA GLU A 286 -10.75 16.04 -20.95
C GLU A 286 -9.35 16.65 -20.78
N ARG A 287 -8.86 17.38 -21.80
CA ARG A 287 -7.58 18.09 -21.70
C ARG A 287 -7.79 19.43 -21.00
N ILE A 288 -6.93 19.78 -20.05
CA ILE A 288 -6.94 21.10 -19.42
C ILE A 288 -6.15 22.05 -20.29
N THR A 289 -6.83 23.09 -20.82
CA THR A 289 -6.18 24.13 -21.64
C THR A 289 -6.21 25.51 -20.98
N THR A 290 -6.98 25.68 -19.91
CA THR A 290 -7.11 26.95 -19.18
C THR A 290 -6.19 26.96 -17.96
N ASP A 291 -5.57 28.11 -17.67
CA ASP A 291 -4.70 28.34 -16.51
C ASP A 291 -3.45 27.44 -16.44
N VAL A 292 -2.97 26.94 -17.58
CA VAL A 292 -1.82 26.01 -17.67
C VAL A 292 -0.76 26.43 -18.69
N ASP A 293 -0.84 27.63 -19.27
CA ASP A 293 0.07 28.10 -20.32
C ASP A 293 1.55 27.96 -19.92
N GLU A 294 1.87 28.25 -18.66
CA GLU A 294 3.23 28.15 -18.10
C GLU A 294 3.78 26.72 -18.07
N LEU A 295 2.92 25.70 -17.98
CA LEU A 295 3.30 24.29 -18.00
C LEU A 295 3.53 23.76 -19.41
N LEU A 296 2.90 24.37 -20.41
CA LEU A 296 3.00 23.98 -21.81
C LEU A 296 4.26 24.53 -22.49
N LEU A 297 4.97 25.47 -21.84
CA LEU A 297 6.20 26.04 -22.35
C LEU A 297 7.32 24.99 -22.45
N GLU A 298 7.87 24.86 -23.65
CA GLU A 298 9.03 24.02 -23.94
C GLU A 298 10.31 24.77 -23.57
N ASP A 299 11.22 24.08 -22.89
CA ASP A 299 12.51 24.65 -22.47
C ASP A 299 13.68 23.68 -22.67
N ASP A 300 13.45 22.60 -23.42
CA ASP A 300 14.40 21.52 -23.74
C ASP A 300 15.08 20.89 -22.51
N CYS A 301 14.55 21.14 -21.32
CA CYS A 301 15.04 20.59 -20.07
C CYS A 301 14.16 19.40 -19.67
N GLN A 302 14.72 18.21 -19.81
CA GLN A 302 14.02 16.98 -19.41
C GLN A 302 13.58 17.04 -17.93
N ILE A 303 12.34 16.61 -17.70
CA ILE A 303 11.80 16.45 -16.35
C ILE A 303 12.38 15.16 -15.75
N SER A 304 13.10 15.30 -14.63
CA SER A 304 13.73 14.18 -13.92
C SER A 304 12.80 13.49 -12.92
N ALA A 305 11.80 14.21 -12.42
CA ALA A 305 10.79 13.69 -11.50
C ALA A 305 9.50 14.49 -11.60
N LEU A 306 8.36 13.80 -11.44
CA LEU A 306 7.01 14.36 -11.53
C LEU A 306 6.13 13.70 -10.47
N ARG A 307 5.51 14.47 -9.57
CA ARG A 307 4.67 13.93 -8.49
C ARG A 307 3.60 14.92 -8.05
N TRP A 308 2.39 14.42 -7.82
CA TRP A 308 1.39 15.17 -7.05
C TRP A 308 1.56 14.94 -5.55
N ILE A 309 1.44 16.00 -4.77
CA ILE A 309 1.36 15.95 -3.32
C ILE A 309 0.04 16.53 -2.84
N THR A 310 -0.41 16.09 -1.67
CA THR A 310 -1.57 16.67 -0.98
C THR A 310 -1.10 17.35 0.29
N THR A 311 -1.29 18.66 0.34
CA THR A 311 -0.93 19.48 1.50
C THR A 311 -1.85 19.18 2.69
N HIS A 312 -1.51 19.73 3.86
CA HIS A 312 -2.33 19.56 5.06
C HIS A 312 -3.74 20.17 4.92
N ASN A 313 -3.88 21.25 4.14
CA ASN A 313 -5.16 21.88 3.78
C ASN A 313 -5.86 21.21 2.57
N GLN A 314 -5.48 19.97 2.21
CA GLN A 314 -6.10 19.17 1.15
C GLN A 314 -5.99 19.79 -0.27
N VAL A 315 -5.00 20.66 -0.48
CA VAL A 315 -4.69 21.21 -1.80
C VAL A 315 -3.76 20.24 -2.53
N SER A 316 -4.06 19.97 -3.80
CA SER A 316 -3.20 19.15 -4.65
C SER A 316 -2.19 20.05 -5.36
N VAL A 317 -0.90 19.81 -5.11
CA VAL A 317 0.20 20.56 -5.72
C VAL A 317 1.00 19.61 -6.61
N LEU A 318 1.22 19.98 -7.87
CA LEU A 318 2.11 19.26 -8.77
C LEU A 318 3.53 19.74 -8.53
N VAL A 319 4.43 18.81 -8.19
CA VAL A 319 5.86 19.06 -8.02
C VAL A 319 6.62 18.36 -9.12
N PHE A 320 7.50 19.08 -9.80
CA PHE A 320 8.38 18.50 -10.82
C PHE A 320 9.79 19.09 -10.75
N CYS A 321 10.78 18.29 -11.14
CA CYS A 321 12.18 18.64 -11.04
C CYS A 321 12.84 18.71 -12.42
N LYS A 322 13.52 19.82 -12.69
CA LYS A 322 14.41 20.00 -13.85
C LYS A 322 15.84 20.23 -13.33
N PRO A 323 16.89 20.07 -14.15
CA PRO A 323 18.26 20.33 -13.70
C PRO A 323 18.39 21.71 -13.05
N GLY A 324 18.83 21.75 -11.79
CA GLY A 324 19.04 23.00 -11.04
C GLY A 324 17.80 23.61 -10.38
N ARG A 325 16.58 23.12 -10.62
CA ARG A 325 15.35 23.76 -10.13
C ARG A 325 14.21 22.80 -9.82
N VAL A 326 13.39 23.19 -8.85
CA VAL A 326 12.14 22.52 -8.50
C VAL A 326 10.99 23.46 -8.80
N CYS A 327 9.99 22.93 -9.50
CA CYS A 327 8.81 23.67 -9.88
C CYS A 327 7.60 23.13 -9.11
N LEU A 328 6.74 24.02 -8.62
CA LEU A 328 5.49 23.70 -7.96
C LEU A 328 4.35 24.40 -8.70
N PHE A 329 3.25 23.69 -8.93
CA PHE A 329 2.08 24.22 -9.60
C PHE A 329 0.80 23.83 -8.86
N THR A 330 -0.11 24.78 -8.70
CA THR A 330 -1.47 24.53 -8.18
C THR A 330 -2.46 25.45 -8.86
N PHE A 331 -3.69 24.98 -9.03
CA PHE A 331 -4.78 25.74 -9.63
C PHE A 331 -5.26 26.85 -8.69
N ALA A 332 -5.73 27.96 -9.27
CA ALA A 332 -6.39 29.04 -8.54
C ALA A 332 -7.80 28.64 -8.07
N THR A 333 -8.42 27.71 -8.79
CA THR A 333 -9.79 27.26 -8.59
C THR A 333 -9.80 25.84 -8.04
N GLY A 334 -10.52 25.63 -6.92
CA GLY A 334 -10.61 24.34 -6.25
C GLY A 334 -11.50 24.39 -5.00
N VAL A 335 -11.96 23.23 -4.53
CA VAL A 335 -12.85 23.10 -3.37
C VAL A 335 -12.21 23.64 -2.08
N ALA A 336 -10.88 23.54 -1.97
CA ALA A 336 -10.09 24.25 -0.97
C ALA A 336 -9.26 25.30 -1.71
N ALA A 337 -9.56 26.58 -1.50
CA ALA A 337 -8.81 27.66 -2.12
C ALA A 337 -7.37 27.62 -1.61
N ALA A 338 -6.43 27.32 -2.51
CA ALA A 338 -5.01 27.46 -2.24
C ALA A 338 -4.70 28.94 -1.96
N ARG A 339 -3.79 29.22 -1.01
CA ARG A 339 -3.38 30.61 -0.73
C ARG A 339 -2.50 31.20 -1.83
N TRP A 340 -2.00 30.37 -2.74
CA TRP A 340 -1.25 30.73 -3.91
C TRP A 340 -1.68 29.85 -5.09
N SER A 341 -1.41 30.31 -6.31
CA SER A 341 -1.69 29.59 -7.55
C SER A 341 -0.69 29.93 -8.65
N GLY A 342 -0.73 29.14 -9.73
CA GLY A 342 0.18 29.24 -10.87
C GLY A 342 1.49 28.49 -10.65
N LEU A 343 2.48 28.71 -11.51
CA LEU A 343 3.80 28.09 -11.40
C LEU A 343 4.69 28.86 -10.40
N ARG A 344 5.43 28.12 -9.57
CA ARG A 344 6.52 28.63 -8.74
C ARG A 344 7.77 27.84 -9.05
N THR A 345 8.83 28.54 -9.45
CA THR A 345 10.13 27.92 -9.75
C THR A 345 11.13 28.29 -8.67
N ILE A 346 11.75 27.27 -8.08
CA ILE A 346 12.73 27.41 -7.01
C ILE A 346 14.08 26.92 -7.50
N GLN A 347 15.09 27.80 -7.46
CA GLN A 347 16.46 27.46 -7.81
C GLN A 347 17.15 26.72 -6.66
N LEU A 348 17.71 25.55 -6.96
CA LEU A 348 18.46 24.75 -5.99
C LEU A 348 19.89 25.27 -5.82
N GLN A 349 20.43 25.14 -4.61
CA GLN A 349 21.80 25.52 -4.28
C GLN A 349 22.63 24.30 -3.90
N THR A 350 23.85 24.19 -4.44
CA THR A 350 24.77 23.09 -4.13
C THR A 350 25.08 22.99 -2.62
N GLN A 351 24.78 21.85 -2.00
CA GLN A 351 24.95 21.63 -0.55
C GLN A 351 26.38 21.26 -0.11
N ARG A 352 27.30 21.04 -1.07
CA ARG A 352 28.75 20.78 -0.85
C ARG A 352 29.05 19.67 0.18
N ILE A 353 28.28 18.58 0.16
CA ILE A 353 28.47 17.44 1.07
C ILE A 353 29.55 16.44 0.59
N SER A 354 29.87 16.45 -0.70
CA SER A 354 30.92 15.62 -1.32
C SER A 354 31.49 16.31 -2.57
N VAL A 355 32.52 15.71 -3.18
CA VAL A 355 33.11 16.20 -4.44
C VAL A 355 32.15 16.20 -5.63
N GLU A 356 31.11 15.35 -5.63
CA GLU A 356 30.09 15.31 -6.70
C GLU A 356 28.89 16.21 -6.43
N SER A 357 28.88 16.97 -5.33
CA SER A 357 27.71 17.76 -4.98
C SER A 357 27.35 18.77 -6.06
N THR A 358 26.12 18.69 -6.57
CA THR A 358 25.61 19.51 -7.66
C THR A 358 24.10 19.70 -7.57
N ALA A 359 23.64 20.93 -7.78
CA ALA A 359 22.21 21.24 -7.90
C ALA A 359 21.56 20.68 -9.20
N PHE A 360 22.38 20.23 -10.15
CA PHE A 360 21.90 19.74 -11.46
C PHE A 360 21.65 18.23 -11.51
N ALA A 361 21.92 17.51 -10.42
CA ALA A 361 21.66 16.08 -10.35
C ALA A 361 20.15 15.79 -10.50
N PRO A 362 19.76 14.68 -11.16
CA PRO A 362 18.36 14.30 -11.28
C PRO A 362 17.76 13.98 -9.90
N ALA A 363 16.48 14.24 -9.75
CA ALA A 363 15.77 13.93 -8.51
C ALA A 363 15.57 12.42 -8.34
N ALA A 364 15.95 11.92 -7.18
CA ALA A 364 15.79 10.53 -6.76
C ALA A 364 14.57 10.33 -5.85
N GLY A 365 14.02 11.40 -5.28
CA GLY A 365 12.86 11.34 -4.39
C GLY A 365 12.18 12.67 -4.19
N ILE A 366 10.84 12.67 -4.09
CA ILE A 366 10.02 13.81 -3.70
C ILE A 366 9.07 13.35 -2.62
N SER A 367 9.06 14.02 -1.46
CA SER A 367 8.15 13.71 -0.34
C SER A 367 7.63 14.99 0.30
N TYR A 368 6.34 15.04 0.63
CA TYR A 368 5.74 16.11 1.42
C TYR A 368 5.70 15.73 2.91
N ILE A 369 6.15 16.64 3.76
CA ILE A 369 6.26 16.50 5.22
C ILE A 369 5.18 17.38 5.85
N ARG A 370 4.10 16.73 6.31
CA ARG A 370 2.84 17.41 6.66
C ARG A 370 2.99 18.35 7.86
N ASP A 371 3.70 17.93 8.89
CA ASP A 371 3.91 18.69 10.14
C ASP A 371 4.78 19.94 9.94
N ARG A 372 5.53 20.00 8.83
CA ARG A 372 6.42 21.11 8.47
C ARG A 372 5.91 21.96 7.31
N ASP A 373 4.80 21.56 6.68
CA ASP A 373 4.33 22.10 5.42
C ASP A 373 5.46 22.26 4.38
N ALA A 374 6.25 21.20 4.20
CA ALA A 374 7.47 21.25 3.41
C ALA A 374 7.58 20.10 2.42
N VAL A 375 8.19 20.37 1.26
CA VAL A 375 8.59 19.35 0.28
C VAL A 375 10.09 19.09 0.42
N VAL A 376 10.42 17.82 0.54
CA VAL A 376 11.78 17.30 0.56
C VAL A 376 12.10 16.69 -0.80
N VAL A 377 13.14 17.19 -1.45
CA VAL A 377 13.65 16.68 -2.73
C VAL A 377 15.06 16.12 -2.52
N ALA A 378 15.22 14.81 -2.74
CA ALA A 378 16.52 14.15 -2.71
C ALA A 378 17.09 14.05 -4.13
N LEU A 379 18.36 14.42 -4.31
CA LEU A 379 19.05 14.35 -5.60
C LEU A 379 19.99 13.15 -5.67
N PHE A 380 20.38 12.79 -6.89
CA PHE A 380 21.25 11.64 -7.16
C PHE A 380 22.65 11.74 -6.56
N ASP A 381 23.19 12.94 -6.35
CA ASP A 381 24.47 13.19 -5.69
C ASP A 381 24.44 13.01 -4.15
N GLY A 382 23.27 12.66 -3.62
CA GLY A 382 23.02 12.48 -2.20
C GLY A 382 22.63 13.75 -1.44
N SER A 383 22.51 14.90 -2.10
CA SER A 383 21.97 16.11 -1.46
C SER A 383 20.46 16.00 -1.25
N VAL A 384 19.96 16.73 -0.26
CA VAL A 384 18.55 16.83 0.06
C VAL A 384 18.16 18.28 0.28
N HIS A 385 17.09 18.70 -0.38
CA HIS A 385 16.60 20.08 -0.38
C HIS A 385 15.22 20.15 0.26
N THR A 386 15.01 21.17 1.09
CA THR A 386 13.73 21.45 1.75
C THR A 386 13.12 22.73 1.20
N ILE A 387 11.85 22.66 0.79
CA ILE A 387 11.04 23.79 0.31
C ILE A 387 9.89 23.94 1.30
N HIS A 388 9.77 25.07 1.96
CA HIS A 388 8.83 25.28 3.06
C HIS A 388 7.58 26.05 2.62
N ARG A 389 6.56 26.05 3.49
CA ARG A 389 5.31 26.81 3.34
C ARG A 389 4.59 26.47 2.04
N VAL A 390 4.63 25.21 1.65
CA VAL A 390 4.15 24.74 0.34
C VAL A 390 2.65 24.94 0.17
N SER A 391 1.88 24.92 1.25
CA SER A 391 0.44 25.22 1.21
C SER A 391 0.12 26.72 1.12
N GLU A 392 1.08 27.59 1.46
CA GLU A 392 0.87 29.04 1.59
C GLU A 392 1.57 29.88 0.52
N ALA A 393 2.89 29.76 0.46
CA ALA A 393 3.79 30.48 -0.42
C ALA A 393 5.13 29.72 -0.41
N PRO A 394 5.38 28.83 -1.41
CA PRO A 394 6.56 27.98 -1.41
C PRO A 394 7.85 28.80 -1.40
N GLU A 395 8.71 28.57 -0.41
CA GLU A 395 9.94 29.33 -0.18
C GLU A 395 11.13 28.39 0.03
N TYR A 396 12.28 28.74 -0.56
CA TYR A 396 13.54 28.02 -0.36
C TYR A 396 14.34 28.66 0.77
N ILE A 397 14.35 28.00 1.92
CA ILE A 397 15.05 28.49 3.11
C ILE A 397 16.46 27.88 3.11
N VAL A 398 17.46 28.72 2.84
CA VAL A 398 18.86 28.29 2.75
C VAL A 398 19.45 28.02 4.14
N ASN A 399 19.16 28.89 5.09
CA ASN A 399 19.60 28.80 6.49
C ASN A 399 18.48 29.39 7.34
N GLY A 400 17.94 28.67 8.34
CA GLY A 400 16.97 29.34 9.22
C GLY A 400 15.97 28.51 10.01
N ASP A 401 15.95 27.18 9.93
CA ASP A 401 15.10 26.44 10.88
C ASP A 401 15.89 26.15 12.16
N ALA A 402 15.43 26.72 13.28
CA ALA A 402 16.01 26.47 14.61
C ALA A 402 16.04 24.97 14.97
N GLU A 403 15.23 24.16 14.30
CA GLU A 403 15.10 22.72 14.55
C GLU A 403 15.96 21.84 13.63
N GLY A 404 16.83 22.45 12.80
CA GLY A 404 17.76 21.71 11.94
C GLY A 404 17.06 20.98 10.78
N PHE A 405 15.90 21.46 10.35
CA PHE A 405 15.16 20.97 9.19
C PHE A 405 15.35 21.90 7.99
N ASP A 406 16.61 22.21 7.66
CA ASP A 406 17.00 22.93 6.45
C ASP A 406 17.79 22.03 5.49
N SER A 407 17.95 22.47 4.24
CA SER A 407 18.61 21.70 3.18
C SER A 407 20.04 21.26 3.56
N ALA A 408 20.80 22.12 4.25
CA ALA A 408 22.18 21.84 4.63
C ALA A 408 22.24 20.77 5.74
N SER A 409 21.43 20.92 6.78
CA SER A 409 21.35 20.03 7.93
C SER A 409 20.87 18.63 7.51
N VAL A 410 19.83 18.55 6.68
CA VAL A 410 19.27 17.29 6.18
C VAL A 410 20.26 16.60 5.23
N SER A 411 20.92 17.34 4.34
CA SER A 411 21.98 16.80 3.48
C SER A 411 23.17 16.27 4.29
N GLN A 412 23.57 16.99 5.34
CA GLN A 412 24.63 16.55 6.24
C GLN A 412 24.23 15.29 7.02
N ALA A 413 22.95 15.15 7.41
CA ALA A 413 22.44 13.95 8.05
C ALA A 413 22.51 12.73 7.12
N VAL A 414 22.10 12.86 5.85
CA VAL A 414 22.27 11.81 4.83
C VAL A 414 23.73 11.42 4.68
N ARG A 415 24.61 12.42 4.56
CA ARG A 415 26.06 12.18 4.43
C ARG A 415 26.63 11.46 5.65
N ALA A 416 26.22 11.85 6.85
CA ALA A 416 26.66 11.22 8.08
C ALA A 416 26.19 9.76 8.20
N ALA A 417 24.95 9.47 7.77
CA ALA A 417 24.44 8.10 7.70
C ALA A 417 25.22 7.27 6.68
N PHE A 418 25.52 7.81 5.50
CA PHE A 418 26.36 7.16 4.50
C PHE A 418 27.76 6.83 5.03
N VAL A 419 28.47 7.81 5.61
CA VAL A 419 29.82 7.60 6.17
C VAL A 419 29.80 6.54 7.27
N ARG A 420 28.80 6.56 8.16
CA ARG A 420 28.63 5.56 9.21
C ARG A 420 28.41 4.16 8.61
N HIS A 421 27.52 4.03 7.64
CA HIS A 421 27.22 2.76 7.00
C HIS A 421 28.44 2.20 6.23
N HIS A 422 29.10 3.03 5.43
CA HIS A 422 30.23 2.58 4.61
C HIS A 422 31.43 2.13 5.46
N SER A 423 31.72 2.87 6.54
CA SER A 423 32.76 2.48 7.51
C SER A 423 32.44 1.19 8.28
N GLN A 424 31.18 0.77 8.36
CA GLN A 424 30.81 -0.53 8.93
C GLN A 424 30.97 -1.69 7.95
N LEU A 425 30.80 -1.44 6.65
CA LEU A 425 30.93 -2.46 5.61
C LEU A 425 32.38 -2.73 5.22
N THR A 426 33.25 -1.72 5.30
CA THR A 426 34.64 -1.83 4.88
C THR A 426 35.57 -1.79 6.09
N SER A 427 36.50 -2.74 6.18
CA SER A 427 37.62 -2.67 7.14
C SER A 427 38.71 -1.68 6.71
N GLY A 428 38.41 -0.82 5.74
CA GLY A 428 39.34 0.05 5.05
C GLY A 428 39.52 1.42 5.71
N PRO A 429 40.22 2.36 5.02
CA PRO A 429 40.39 3.72 5.49
C PRO A 429 39.03 4.42 5.68
N LYS A 430 38.99 5.39 6.60
CA LYS A 430 37.78 6.17 6.89
C LYS A 430 37.26 6.83 5.61
N THR A 431 35.93 6.77 5.42
CA THR A 431 35.26 7.39 4.28
C THR A 431 35.62 8.86 4.16
N THR A 432 36.11 9.28 3.00
CA THR A 432 36.57 10.67 2.77
C THR A 432 35.57 11.47 1.95
N VAL A 433 35.78 12.79 1.81
CA VAL A 433 34.94 13.67 0.96
C VAL A 433 34.98 13.27 -0.52
N HIS A 434 36.02 12.55 -0.95
CA HIS A 434 36.19 12.06 -2.33
C HIS A 434 35.31 10.85 -2.66
N GLU A 435 34.74 10.18 -1.65
CA GLU A 435 33.77 9.11 -1.86
C GLU A 435 32.38 9.72 -1.83
N ALA A 436 31.77 9.87 -3.00
CA ALA A 436 30.41 10.40 -3.15
C ALA A 436 29.37 9.33 -2.80
N ASN A 437 28.22 9.80 -2.32
CA ASN A 437 27.04 8.96 -2.10
C ASN A 437 26.11 9.12 -3.30
N ARG A 438 25.87 8.04 -4.05
CA ARG A 438 24.85 8.03 -5.10
C ARG A 438 23.52 7.56 -4.54
N THR A 439 22.51 8.43 -4.61
CA THR A 439 21.15 8.13 -4.15
C THR A 439 20.24 7.91 -5.36
N THR A 440 19.85 6.67 -5.66
CA THR A 440 19.04 6.35 -6.84
C THR A 440 17.53 6.34 -6.59
N GLY A 441 17.10 6.25 -5.33
CA GLY A 441 15.71 6.35 -4.96
C GLY A 441 15.56 6.73 -3.50
N CYS A 442 14.59 7.58 -3.18
CA CYS A 442 14.36 8.07 -1.82
C CYS A 442 12.87 8.34 -1.56
N VAL A 443 12.40 7.92 -0.39
CA VAL A 443 11.00 8.08 0.02
C VAL A 443 10.86 8.37 1.52
N ASN A 444 9.85 9.14 1.89
CA ASN A 444 9.45 9.32 3.29
C ASN A 444 8.87 8.02 3.86
N PHE A 445 9.56 7.43 4.83
CA PHE A 445 9.16 6.19 5.47
C PHE A 445 8.20 6.41 6.65
N ALA A 446 8.40 7.48 7.41
CA ALA A 446 7.49 7.88 8.49
C ALA A 446 7.55 9.39 8.67
N ASP A 447 6.38 9.98 8.97
CA ASP A 447 6.20 11.43 9.13
C ASP A 447 7.06 12.05 10.23
N SER A 448 7.63 11.23 11.11
CA SER A 448 8.59 11.63 12.14
C SER A 448 10.02 11.89 11.63
N GLY A 449 10.19 12.09 10.33
CA GLY A 449 11.47 12.40 9.68
C GLY A 449 12.36 11.22 9.37
N HIS A 450 11.76 10.03 9.31
CA HIS A 450 12.45 8.81 8.90
C HIS A 450 12.38 8.67 7.39
N MET A 451 13.53 8.74 6.74
CA MET A 451 13.64 8.60 5.29
C MET A 451 14.28 7.27 4.96
N LEU A 452 13.83 6.67 3.86
CA LEU A 452 14.35 5.43 3.30
C LEU A 452 14.96 5.73 1.94
N TRP A 453 16.21 5.37 1.71
CA TRP A 453 16.88 5.63 0.43
C TRP A 453 17.89 4.55 0.07
N LEU A 454 18.14 4.41 -1.23
CA LEU A 454 19.25 3.61 -1.74
C LEU A 454 20.52 4.44 -1.77
N SER A 455 21.62 3.82 -1.40
CA SER A 455 22.93 4.45 -1.33
C SER A 455 23.99 3.55 -1.95
N GLU A 456 24.78 4.13 -2.84
CA GLU A 456 25.94 3.51 -3.46
C GLU A 456 27.18 4.37 -3.27
N VAL A 457 28.33 3.73 -3.11
CA VAL A 457 29.61 4.43 -3.00
C VAL A 457 30.14 4.68 -4.40
N HIS A 458 30.47 5.94 -4.70
CA HIS A 458 31.09 6.32 -5.96
C HIS A 458 32.39 7.09 -5.75
N ARG A 459 33.39 6.81 -6.56
CA ARG A 459 34.71 7.46 -6.52
C ARG A 459 34.97 8.11 -7.87
N PRO A 460 34.50 9.35 -8.12
CA PRO A 460 34.61 9.98 -9.44
C PRO A 460 36.07 10.16 -9.91
N HIS A 461 37.02 10.21 -8.99
CA HIS A 461 38.45 10.35 -9.30
C HIS A 461 39.16 9.02 -9.54
N ALA A 462 38.56 7.90 -9.13
CA ALA A 462 39.11 6.58 -9.39
C ALA A 462 38.61 6.13 -10.76
N TYR A 463 39.50 6.02 -11.73
CA TYR A 463 39.20 5.44 -13.04
C TYR A 463 39.12 3.90 -13.00
N ASP A 464 38.98 3.33 -11.81
CA ASP A 464 38.88 1.90 -11.59
C ASP A 464 37.49 1.44 -12.03
N TYR A 465 37.44 0.68 -13.12
CA TYR A 465 36.21 0.01 -13.52
C TYR A 465 35.85 -1.05 -12.48
N VAL A 466 34.73 -0.85 -11.80
CA VAL A 466 34.12 -1.87 -10.93
C VAL A 466 33.00 -2.54 -11.72
N PRO A 467 33.09 -3.84 -12.01
CA PRO A 467 32.00 -4.58 -12.66
C PRO A 467 30.68 -4.42 -11.89
N ASP A 468 29.56 -4.37 -12.60
CA ASP A 468 28.23 -4.20 -11.97
C ASP A 468 27.91 -5.30 -10.95
N ALA A 469 28.45 -6.51 -11.14
CA ALA A 469 28.31 -7.63 -10.20
C ALA A 469 29.01 -7.41 -8.85
N GLU A 470 30.04 -6.55 -8.80
CA GLU A 470 30.78 -6.24 -7.57
C GLU A 470 30.22 -5.03 -6.83
N LYS A 471 29.45 -4.18 -7.53
CA LYS A 471 28.78 -3.04 -6.93
C LYS A 471 27.72 -3.51 -5.96
N ARG A 472 27.62 -2.80 -4.83
CA ARG A 472 26.65 -3.08 -3.77
C ARG A 472 25.81 -1.85 -3.51
N THR A 473 24.50 -2.03 -3.62
CA THR A 473 23.53 -1.01 -3.25
C THR A 473 23.04 -1.30 -1.84
N SER A 474 22.98 -0.27 -0.99
CA SER A 474 22.48 -0.40 0.37
C SER A 474 21.21 0.42 0.55
N LEU A 475 20.16 -0.20 1.06
CA LEU A 475 18.95 0.48 1.49
C LEU A 475 19.12 0.93 2.94
N LEU A 476 19.05 2.24 3.17
CA LEU A 476 19.26 2.87 4.47
C LEU A 476 17.97 3.48 4.99
N LEU A 477 17.65 3.20 6.26
CA LEU A 477 16.57 3.84 7.01
C LEU A 477 17.14 4.59 8.20
N ALA A 478 16.98 5.91 8.20
CA ALA A 478 17.50 6.78 9.25
C ALA A 478 16.63 8.04 9.43
N PRO A 479 16.65 8.68 10.62
CA PRO A 479 16.05 9.98 10.81
C PRO A 479 16.97 11.05 10.22
N LEU A 480 16.44 11.93 9.37
CA LEU A 480 17.24 13.02 8.79
C LEU A 480 17.17 14.33 9.58
N TRP A 481 16.15 14.49 10.42
CA TRP A 481 16.03 15.58 11.38
C TRP A 481 15.57 15.03 12.73
N ARG A 482 15.77 15.81 13.78
CA ARG A 482 15.39 15.42 15.14
C ARG A 482 14.08 16.08 15.52
N LEU A 483 13.14 15.28 15.97
CA LEU A 483 11.97 15.76 16.67
C LEU A 483 12.24 15.73 18.17
N THR A 484 11.66 16.69 18.90
CA THR A 484 11.60 16.59 20.35
C THR A 484 10.71 15.40 20.74
N ALA A 485 10.90 14.85 21.94
CA ALA A 485 10.04 13.79 22.45
C ALA A 485 8.57 14.23 22.47
N GLU A 486 8.32 15.50 22.85
CA GLU A 486 6.99 16.12 22.83
C GLU A 486 6.39 16.19 21.43
N LYS A 487 7.14 16.64 20.41
CA LYS A 487 6.65 16.64 19.02
C LYS A 487 6.39 15.23 18.49
N THR A 488 7.27 14.29 18.81
CA THR A 488 7.09 12.88 18.45
C THR A 488 5.82 12.32 19.08
N PHE A 489 5.56 12.66 20.34
CA PHE A 489 4.34 12.33 21.06
C PHE A 489 3.11 12.93 20.33
N THR A 490 3.10 14.23 20.07
CA THR A 490 1.99 14.92 19.40
C THR A 490 1.70 14.33 18.02
N ILE A 491 2.73 14.15 17.18
CA ILE A 491 2.59 13.54 15.85
C ILE A 491 2.02 12.11 15.95
N THR A 492 2.41 11.35 16.97
CA THR A 492 1.90 9.98 17.19
C THR A 492 0.43 10.00 17.58
N ILE A 493 0.05 10.84 18.53
CA ILE A 493 -1.33 10.95 19.01
C ILE A 493 -2.25 11.51 17.91
N ASP A 494 -1.85 12.59 17.25
CA ASP A 494 -2.58 13.19 16.13
C ASP A 494 -2.70 12.20 14.97
N GLY A 495 -1.64 11.43 14.70
CA GLY A 495 -1.65 10.36 13.70
C GLY A 495 -2.66 9.26 14.05
N ILE A 496 -2.71 8.82 15.32
CA ILE A 496 -3.70 7.84 15.78
C ILE A 496 -5.11 8.42 15.63
N GLN A 497 -5.36 9.63 16.12
CA GLN A 497 -6.68 10.26 16.06
C GLN A 497 -7.13 10.48 14.61
N ALA A 498 -6.25 10.99 13.74
CA ALA A 498 -6.54 11.18 12.32
C ALA A 498 -6.87 9.85 11.65
N VAL A 499 -6.11 8.79 11.91
CA VAL A 499 -6.36 7.47 11.30
C VAL A 499 -7.63 6.81 11.84
N VAL A 500 -7.86 6.88 13.14
CA VAL A 500 -9.03 6.27 13.80
C VAL A 500 -10.32 7.00 13.44
N ASN A 501 -10.29 8.32 13.33
CA ASN A 501 -11.51 9.13 13.13
C ASN A 501 -11.83 9.39 11.65
N THR A 502 -10.88 9.16 10.73
CA THR A 502 -11.08 9.44 9.31
C THR A 502 -11.61 8.20 8.58
N ASN A 503 -12.77 8.34 7.92
CA ASN A 503 -13.40 7.29 7.11
C ASN A 503 -12.84 7.18 5.69
N ARG A 504 -11.74 7.88 5.39
CA ARG A 504 -11.03 7.76 4.11
C ARG A 504 -10.13 6.53 4.15
N GLU A 505 -9.83 5.99 2.97
CA GLU A 505 -8.80 4.95 2.81
C GLU A 505 -9.05 3.68 3.66
N LEU A 506 -10.30 3.24 3.77
CA LEU A 506 -10.68 2.03 4.51
C LEU A 506 -10.11 0.75 3.85
N HIS A 507 -9.83 0.84 2.55
CA HIS A 507 -9.15 -0.21 1.78
C HIS A 507 -7.65 -0.29 2.08
N ILE A 508 -7.04 0.61 2.85
CA ILE A 508 -5.61 0.49 3.20
C ILE A 508 -5.46 -0.35 4.48
N PRO A 509 -4.65 -1.42 4.48
CA PRO A 509 -4.47 -2.24 5.67
C PRO A 509 -3.78 -1.44 6.78
N PRO A 510 -4.03 -1.75 8.06
CA PRO A 510 -3.52 -0.96 9.18
C PRO A 510 -1.99 -0.82 9.21
N ALA A 511 -1.24 -1.83 8.77
CA ALA A 511 0.22 -1.76 8.73
C ALA A 511 0.75 -0.63 7.83
N GLY A 512 0.15 -0.44 6.64
CA GLY A 512 0.52 0.65 5.74
C GLY A 512 0.08 2.01 6.27
N ARG A 513 -1.17 2.10 6.75
CA ARG A 513 -1.78 3.35 7.23
C ARG A 513 -1.17 3.88 8.53
N LEU A 514 -0.82 2.99 9.46
CA LEU A 514 -0.27 3.33 10.78
C LEU A 514 1.25 3.28 10.81
N ARG A 515 1.93 3.11 9.68
CA ARG A 515 3.40 2.94 9.62
C ARG A 515 4.17 4.02 10.39
N SER A 516 3.79 5.29 10.26
CA SER A 516 4.42 6.39 11.03
C SER A 516 4.24 6.22 12.54
N VAL A 517 3.03 5.85 12.98
CA VAL A 517 2.71 5.56 14.38
C VAL A 517 3.50 4.34 14.88
N LEU A 518 3.54 3.26 14.09
CA LEU A 518 4.27 2.03 14.43
C LEU A 518 5.77 2.28 14.59
N MET A 519 6.34 3.10 13.71
CA MET A 519 7.74 3.54 13.83
C MET A 519 7.95 4.23 15.18
N ASN A 520 7.12 5.23 15.51
CA ASN A 520 7.26 6.01 16.74
C ASN A 520 7.05 5.16 17.99
N LEU A 521 6.08 4.25 18.00
CA LEU A 521 5.82 3.32 19.11
C LEU A 521 6.97 2.33 19.30
N ARG A 522 7.63 1.92 18.22
CA ARG A 522 8.78 1.00 18.30
C ARG A 522 10.03 1.70 18.80
N LEU A 523 10.25 2.95 18.39
CA LEU A 523 11.42 3.75 18.76
C LEU A 523 11.30 4.38 20.14
N SER A 524 10.09 4.82 20.50
CA SER A 524 9.81 5.39 21.82
C SER A 524 9.49 4.27 22.80
N LEU A 525 10.52 3.69 23.40
CA LEU A 525 10.40 2.68 24.48
C LEU A 525 9.90 3.28 25.81
N ASP A 526 9.28 4.45 25.78
CA ASP A 526 8.76 5.08 26.99
C ASP A 526 7.37 4.50 27.33
N ASP A 527 7.32 3.76 28.43
CA ASP A 527 6.07 3.23 28.99
C ASP A 527 5.04 4.36 29.25
N SER A 528 5.47 5.62 29.44
CA SER A 528 4.56 6.76 29.63
C SER A 528 3.76 7.10 28.36
N LEU A 529 4.41 7.10 27.20
CA LEU A 529 3.75 7.27 25.89
C LEU A 529 2.82 6.08 25.63
N LEU A 530 3.28 4.85 25.90
CA LEU A 530 2.47 3.65 25.72
C LEU A 530 1.21 3.67 26.59
N ARG A 531 1.32 4.08 27.86
CA ARG A 531 0.15 4.25 28.75
C ARG A 531 -0.84 5.26 28.16
N GLN A 532 -0.38 6.44 27.74
CA GLN A 532 -1.26 7.47 27.17
C GLN A 532 -1.93 7.02 25.86
N VAL A 533 -1.20 6.30 25.01
CA VAL A 533 -1.77 5.70 23.79
C VAL A 533 -2.84 4.68 24.15
N VAL A 534 -2.58 3.80 25.13
CA VAL A 534 -3.57 2.81 25.59
C VAL A 534 -4.79 3.49 26.20
N ASP A 535 -4.60 4.52 27.02
CA ASP A 535 -5.69 5.30 27.61
C ASP A 535 -6.53 6.00 26.53
N LEU A 536 -5.88 6.61 25.53
CA LEU A 536 -6.56 7.15 24.35
C LEU A 536 -7.38 6.06 23.66
N LEU A 537 -6.78 4.89 23.41
CA LEU A 537 -7.44 3.78 22.69
C LEU A 537 -8.62 3.19 23.47
N ILE A 538 -8.57 3.19 24.80
CA ILE A 538 -9.68 2.77 25.67
C ILE A 538 -10.80 3.82 25.65
N ASN A 539 -10.42 5.11 25.70
CA ASN A 539 -11.35 6.24 25.82
C ASN A 539 -11.94 6.73 24.50
N ILE A 540 -11.47 6.25 23.35
CA ILE A 540 -12.14 6.49 22.06
C ILE A 540 -13.62 6.10 22.22
N ALA A 541 -14.49 7.09 22.08
CA ALA A 541 -15.92 6.94 22.29
C ALA A 541 -16.45 5.77 21.46
N ARG A 542 -17.28 4.94 22.10
CA ARG A 542 -18.03 3.92 21.39
C ARG A 542 -19.02 4.66 20.50
N THR A 543 -18.78 4.64 19.20
CA THR A 543 -19.81 5.02 18.24
C THR A 543 -20.99 4.07 18.45
N PRO A 544 -22.21 4.59 18.63
CA PRO A 544 -23.39 3.75 18.84
C PRO A 544 -23.52 2.77 17.67
N GLU A 545 -24.03 1.56 17.94
CA GLU A 545 -24.29 0.58 16.90
C GLU A 545 -25.18 1.24 15.83
N THR A 546 -24.62 1.47 14.65
CA THR A 546 -25.41 1.87 13.49
C THR A 546 -26.29 0.69 13.14
N PHE A 547 -27.60 0.87 13.24
CA PHE A 547 -28.56 -0.13 12.80
C PHE A 547 -28.37 -0.34 11.29
N TYR A 548 -28.25 -1.62 10.91
CA TYR A 548 -28.18 -2.00 9.50
C TYR A 548 -29.60 -2.27 9.04
N ASP A 549 -29.99 -1.62 7.94
CA ASP A 549 -31.26 -1.93 7.32
C ASP A 549 -31.19 -3.28 6.61
N PHE A 550 -32.30 -4.00 6.66
CA PHE A 550 -32.49 -5.22 5.89
C PHE A 550 -32.36 -4.89 4.40
N ASP A 551 -31.58 -5.70 3.69
CA ASP A 551 -31.38 -5.54 2.26
C ASP A 551 -32.27 -6.54 1.51
N PRO A 552 -33.42 -6.11 0.96
CA PRO A 552 -34.35 -7.02 0.30
C PRO A 552 -33.75 -7.66 -0.95
N SER A 553 -32.69 -7.09 -1.53
CA SER A 553 -32.03 -7.57 -2.75
C SER A 553 -31.24 -8.88 -2.55
N VAL A 554 -30.95 -9.26 -1.30
CA VAL A 554 -30.26 -10.51 -0.99
C VAL A 554 -31.19 -11.69 -1.24
N GLN A 555 -30.86 -12.50 -2.23
CA GLN A 555 -31.63 -13.66 -2.70
C GLN A 555 -30.79 -14.94 -2.85
N ASP A 556 -29.47 -14.81 -2.93
CA ASP A 556 -28.53 -15.92 -3.18
C ASP A 556 -27.13 -15.63 -2.61
N ALA A 557 -26.18 -16.56 -2.82
CA ALA A 557 -24.80 -16.43 -2.36
C ALA A 557 -24.07 -15.21 -2.93
N GLU A 558 -24.33 -14.87 -4.18
CA GLU A 558 -23.62 -13.82 -4.88
C GLU A 558 -24.11 -12.43 -4.42
N THR A 559 -25.41 -12.24 -4.33
CA THR A 559 -26.06 -11.04 -3.78
C THR A 559 -25.71 -10.86 -2.30
N LEU A 560 -25.65 -11.94 -1.51
CA LEU A 560 -25.17 -11.89 -0.13
C LEU A 560 -23.71 -11.45 -0.05
N LEU A 561 -22.83 -12.04 -0.87
CA LEU A 561 -21.43 -11.66 -0.93
C LEU A 561 -21.26 -10.17 -1.31
N ARG A 562 -22.00 -9.71 -2.33
CA ARG A 562 -22.04 -8.30 -2.76
C ARG A 562 -22.52 -7.38 -1.65
N ALA A 563 -23.46 -7.82 -0.81
CA ALA A 563 -23.97 -7.07 0.33
C ALA A 563 -23.00 -7.07 1.54
N LEU A 564 -22.29 -8.17 1.78
CA LEU A 564 -21.37 -8.33 2.92
C LEU A 564 -20.07 -7.55 2.74
N LYS A 565 -19.44 -7.64 1.57
CA LYS A 565 -18.12 -7.05 1.32
C LYS A 565 -18.02 -5.57 1.72
N PRO A 566 -18.88 -4.64 1.23
CA PRO A 566 -18.80 -3.24 1.63
C PRO A 566 -19.09 -3.04 3.13
N ARG A 567 -20.00 -3.82 3.73
CA ARG A 567 -20.33 -3.73 5.15
C ARG A 567 -19.22 -4.26 6.06
N PHE A 568 -18.36 -5.15 5.59
CA PHE A 568 -17.19 -5.60 6.34
C PHE A 568 -15.94 -4.78 6.08
N ASP A 569 -15.71 -4.30 4.86
CA ASP A 569 -14.47 -3.60 4.51
C ASP A 569 -14.57 -2.08 4.76
N VAL A 570 -15.76 -1.52 4.55
CA VAL A 570 -15.98 -0.05 4.47
C VAL A 570 -16.79 0.45 5.66
N ASN A 571 -17.17 -0.41 6.61
CA ASN A 571 -17.89 0.06 7.79
C ASN A 571 -16.94 0.85 8.71
N PRO A 572 -17.21 2.15 8.95
CA PRO A 572 -16.38 3.02 9.77
C PRO A 572 -16.14 2.50 11.17
N HIS A 573 -17.19 1.99 11.81
CA HIS A 573 -17.15 1.55 13.19
C HIS A 573 -16.31 0.28 13.35
N LEU A 574 -16.52 -0.70 12.46
CA LEU A 574 -15.73 -1.92 12.41
C LEU A 574 -14.26 -1.61 12.09
N HIS A 575 -13.99 -0.68 11.17
CA HIS A 575 -12.63 -0.23 10.86
C HIS A 575 -11.96 0.44 12.08
N GLN A 576 -12.66 1.33 12.77
CA GLN A 576 -12.17 1.97 13.98
C GLN A 576 -11.80 0.93 15.05
N LEU A 577 -12.66 -0.07 15.28
CA LEU A 577 -12.39 -1.16 16.21
C LEU A 577 -11.20 -2.02 15.75
N ARG A 578 -11.05 -2.27 14.45
CA ARG A 578 -9.90 -3.00 13.91
C ARG A 578 -8.58 -2.26 14.12
N LEU A 579 -8.56 -0.94 13.88
CA LEU A 579 -7.40 -0.10 14.14
C LEU A 579 -7.06 -0.08 15.63
N ARG A 580 -8.06 0.00 16.52
CA ARG A 580 -7.87 -0.10 17.97
C ARG A 580 -7.27 -1.44 18.37
N TYR A 581 -7.84 -2.54 17.88
CA TYR A 581 -7.34 -3.89 18.14
C TYR A 581 -5.90 -4.05 17.65
N PHE A 582 -5.60 -3.55 16.45
CA PHE A 582 -4.27 -3.56 15.85
C PHE A 582 -3.26 -2.82 16.72
N LEU A 583 -3.55 -1.57 17.10
CA LEU A 583 -2.67 -0.76 17.93
C LEU A 583 -2.48 -1.37 19.33
N LEU A 584 -3.54 -1.86 19.98
CA LEU A 584 -3.43 -2.55 21.26
C LEU A 584 -2.56 -3.81 21.18
N THR A 585 -2.66 -4.57 20.08
CA THR A 585 -1.81 -5.74 19.85
C THR A 585 -0.34 -5.34 19.75
N VAL A 586 -0.04 -4.25 19.04
CA VAL A 586 1.33 -3.72 18.93
C VAL A 586 1.82 -3.18 20.28
N CYS A 587 1.01 -2.41 21.02
CA CYS A 587 1.36 -1.92 22.35
C CYS A 587 1.69 -3.08 23.31
N SER A 588 0.94 -4.19 23.23
CA SER A 588 1.20 -5.40 24.03
C SER A 588 2.59 -6.00 23.77
N GLN A 589 3.06 -5.92 22.53
CA GLN A 589 4.38 -6.39 22.09
C GLN A 589 5.51 -5.43 22.46
N CYS A 590 5.22 -4.12 22.54
CA CYS A 590 6.20 -3.10 22.86
C CYS A 590 6.46 -2.94 24.37
N THR A 591 5.46 -3.18 25.23
CA THR A 591 5.65 -3.01 26.68
C THR A 591 6.21 -4.26 27.36
N ASN A 592 7.01 -4.07 28.40
CA ASN A 592 7.38 -5.13 29.35
C ASN A 592 6.62 -5.02 30.69
N ASN A 593 5.84 -3.96 30.88
CA ASN A 593 5.12 -3.69 32.12
C ASN A 593 3.91 -4.63 32.26
N SER A 594 3.90 -5.47 33.31
CA SER A 594 2.85 -6.47 33.54
C SER A 594 1.48 -5.86 33.83
N GLU A 595 1.43 -4.73 34.53
CA GLU A 595 0.18 -4.00 34.82
C GLU A 595 -0.42 -3.51 33.50
N LEU A 596 0.38 -2.80 32.69
CA LEU A 596 -0.06 -2.30 31.39
C LEU A 596 -0.47 -3.45 30.44
N LYS A 597 0.26 -4.57 30.44
CA LYS A 597 -0.14 -5.77 29.69
C LYS A 597 -1.51 -6.30 30.09
N SER A 598 -1.84 -6.28 31.39
CA SER A 598 -3.15 -6.71 31.87
C SER A 598 -4.26 -5.77 31.41
N THR A 599 -4.03 -4.45 31.47
CA THR A 599 -4.95 -3.43 30.96
C THR A 599 -5.18 -3.58 29.46
N ILE A 600 -4.10 -3.78 28.69
CA ILE A 600 -4.17 -4.03 27.24
C ILE A 600 -4.93 -5.32 26.94
N ALA A 601 -4.69 -6.40 27.70
CA ALA A 601 -5.39 -7.67 27.50
C ALA A 601 -6.91 -7.54 27.75
N GLN A 602 -7.32 -6.81 28.79
CA GLN A 602 -8.73 -6.51 29.05
C GLN A 602 -9.34 -5.67 27.92
N ALA A 603 -8.63 -4.63 27.45
CA ALA A 603 -9.07 -3.80 26.33
C ALA A 603 -9.19 -4.60 25.03
N LEU A 604 -8.23 -5.48 24.72
CA LEU A 604 -8.27 -6.38 23.57
C LEU A 604 -9.49 -7.30 23.63
N GLN A 605 -9.76 -7.91 24.78
CA GLN A 605 -10.94 -8.77 24.98
C GLN A 605 -12.25 -8.01 24.74
N GLN A 606 -12.34 -6.76 25.22
CA GLN A 606 -13.52 -5.93 25.00
C GLN A 606 -13.71 -5.59 23.52
N VAL A 607 -12.63 -5.15 22.83
CA VAL A 607 -12.69 -4.83 21.40
C VAL A 607 -13.01 -6.07 20.55
N ASP A 608 -12.48 -7.23 20.92
CA ASP A 608 -12.76 -8.53 20.28
C ASP A 608 -14.27 -8.90 20.34
N VAL A 609 -14.86 -8.71 21.53
CA VAL A 609 -16.31 -8.90 21.74
C VAL A 609 -17.11 -7.92 20.88
N ASP A 610 -16.74 -6.64 20.86
CA ASP A 610 -17.46 -5.61 20.11
C ASP A 610 -17.38 -5.85 18.59
N ILE A 611 -16.20 -6.19 18.05
CA ILE A 611 -16.02 -6.59 16.65
C ILE A 611 -16.90 -7.78 16.30
N THR A 612 -16.91 -8.81 17.16
CA THR A 612 -17.70 -10.01 16.91
C THR A 612 -19.19 -9.70 16.94
N ARG A 613 -19.65 -8.87 17.88
CA ARG A 613 -21.05 -8.44 18.00
C ARG A 613 -21.52 -7.74 16.71
N ILE A 614 -20.75 -6.78 16.21
CA ILE A 614 -21.11 -6.02 15.00
C ILE A 614 -21.12 -6.91 13.76
N ARG A 615 -20.13 -7.79 13.62
CA ARG A 615 -20.09 -8.73 12.48
C ARG A 615 -21.27 -9.69 12.49
N LEU A 616 -21.61 -10.23 13.65
CA LEU A 616 -22.80 -11.06 13.82
C LEU A 616 -24.08 -10.29 13.50
N ALA A 617 -24.18 -9.04 13.97
CA ALA A 617 -25.31 -8.17 13.66
C ALA A 617 -25.48 -7.96 12.16
N ILE A 618 -24.41 -7.55 11.45
CA ILE A 618 -24.41 -7.37 9.99
C ILE A 618 -24.88 -8.66 9.30
N PHE A 619 -24.30 -9.80 9.68
CA PHE A 619 -24.57 -11.06 9.02
C PHE A 619 -26.00 -11.57 9.25
N LEU A 620 -26.46 -11.55 10.51
CA LEU A 620 -27.81 -12.01 10.87
C LEU A 620 -28.89 -11.10 10.29
N VAL A 621 -28.67 -9.78 10.25
CA VAL A 621 -29.59 -8.83 9.61
C VAL A 621 -29.73 -9.13 8.11
N LEU A 622 -28.62 -9.38 7.40
CA LEU A 622 -28.65 -9.62 5.96
C LEU A 622 -29.31 -10.96 5.59
N ILE A 623 -29.09 -12.01 6.38
CA ILE A 623 -29.72 -13.31 6.13
C ILE A 623 -31.20 -13.29 6.52
N GLY A 624 -31.54 -12.62 7.62
CA GLY A 624 -32.89 -12.62 8.17
C GLY A 624 -33.40 -14.05 8.35
N ASP A 625 -34.62 -14.31 7.91
CA ASP A 625 -35.26 -15.63 7.92
C ASP A 625 -35.31 -16.29 6.52
N LYS A 626 -34.60 -15.73 5.54
CA LYS A 626 -34.68 -16.16 4.13
C LYS A 626 -33.94 -17.47 3.84
N PHE A 627 -32.82 -17.73 4.51
CA PHE A 627 -31.89 -18.82 4.17
C PHE A 627 -31.77 -19.88 5.27
N ILE A 628 -32.91 -20.36 5.76
CA ILE A 628 -32.97 -21.40 6.79
C ILE A 628 -33.25 -22.73 6.12
N GLU A 629 -32.19 -23.33 5.58
CA GLU A 629 -32.19 -24.64 4.94
C GLU A 629 -31.34 -25.63 5.75
N GLN A 630 -31.65 -26.92 5.65
CA GLN A 630 -31.02 -27.98 6.47
C GLN A 630 -29.49 -27.99 6.37
N GLU A 631 -28.95 -27.64 5.20
CA GLU A 631 -27.50 -27.55 5.00
C GLU A 631 -26.84 -26.48 5.88
N HIS A 632 -27.57 -25.42 6.26
CA HIS A 632 -27.04 -24.30 7.05
C HIS A 632 -27.20 -24.46 8.56
N ASP A 633 -27.98 -25.45 9.01
CA ASP A 633 -28.40 -25.60 10.40
C ASP A 633 -27.25 -25.53 11.39
N GLN A 634 -26.17 -26.29 11.15
CA GLN A 634 -25.01 -26.33 12.05
C GLN A 634 -24.29 -24.98 12.12
N PHE A 635 -24.20 -24.28 10.99
CA PHE A 635 -23.52 -23.00 10.92
C PHE A 635 -24.36 -21.90 11.60
N LEU A 636 -25.65 -21.82 11.28
CA LEU A 636 -26.57 -20.86 11.89
C LEU A 636 -26.67 -21.08 13.39
N ALA A 637 -26.83 -22.33 13.86
CA ALA A 637 -26.88 -22.64 15.28
C ALA A 637 -25.67 -22.12 16.06
N ARG A 638 -24.46 -22.19 15.47
CA ARG A 638 -23.25 -21.61 16.08
C ARG A 638 -23.33 -20.10 16.23
N LEU A 639 -23.78 -19.41 15.18
CA LEU A 639 -23.91 -17.95 15.21
C LEU A 639 -24.96 -17.49 16.22
N LEU A 640 -26.06 -18.24 16.37
CA LEU A 640 -27.10 -17.97 17.36
C LEU A 640 -26.56 -18.09 18.79
N VAL A 641 -25.84 -19.18 19.08
CA VAL A 641 -25.18 -19.36 20.40
C VAL A 641 -24.22 -18.21 20.69
N GLN A 642 -23.46 -17.77 19.67
CA GLN A 642 -22.57 -16.61 19.82
C GLN A 642 -23.33 -15.31 20.08
N ALA A 643 -24.42 -15.06 19.35
CA ALA A 643 -25.24 -13.86 19.51
C ALA A 643 -25.81 -13.75 20.94
N THR A 644 -26.34 -14.85 21.47
CA THR A 644 -26.83 -14.92 22.85
C THR A 644 -25.71 -14.72 23.87
N ARG A 645 -24.57 -15.39 23.68
CA ARG A 645 -23.42 -15.30 24.61
C ARG A 645 -22.82 -13.89 24.67
N LEU A 646 -22.72 -13.21 23.54
CA LEU A 646 -22.12 -11.88 23.43
C LEU A 646 -23.07 -10.74 23.79
N ARG A 647 -24.32 -11.06 24.14
CA ARG A 647 -25.38 -10.11 24.47
C ARG A 647 -25.51 -9.05 23.37
N CYS A 648 -25.74 -9.51 22.14
CA CYS A 648 -26.04 -8.62 21.01
C CYS A 648 -27.25 -7.73 21.33
N SER A 649 -27.43 -6.65 20.56
CA SER A 649 -28.58 -5.76 20.72
C SER A 649 -29.91 -6.50 20.60
N ALA A 650 -30.96 -5.95 21.22
CA ALA A 650 -32.28 -6.58 21.29
C ALA A 650 -32.83 -6.96 19.91
N GLN A 651 -32.60 -6.12 18.89
CA GLN A 651 -33.00 -6.39 17.51
C GLN A 651 -32.28 -7.61 16.92
N VAL A 652 -30.97 -7.74 17.15
CA VAL A 652 -30.19 -8.89 16.67
C VAL A 652 -30.63 -10.16 17.39
N LEU A 653 -30.91 -10.08 18.70
CA LEU A 653 -31.43 -11.20 19.48
C LEU A 653 -32.85 -11.62 19.05
N ASP A 654 -33.68 -10.66 18.63
CA ASP A 654 -35.01 -10.92 18.07
C ASP A 654 -34.91 -11.64 16.71
N ILE A 655 -34.04 -11.16 15.81
CA ILE A 655 -33.72 -11.86 14.55
C ILE A 655 -33.19 -13.27 14.84
N ALA A 656 -32.22 -13.39 15.74
CA ALA A 656 -31.63 -14.66 16.16
C ALA A 656 -32.71 -15.61 16.71
N SER A 657 -33.63 -15.10 17.52
CA SER A 657 -34.73 -15.89 18.07
C SER A 657 -35.65 -16.40 16.96
N ARG A 658 -36.02 -15.59 15.97
CA ARG A 658 -36.83 -16.04 14.82
C ARG A 658 -36.14 -17.13 13.99
N ILE A 659 -34.84 -16.99 13.77
CA ILE A 659 -34.05 -18.03 13.08
C ILE A 659 -34.04 -19.31 13.93
N ALA A 660 -33.82 -19.19 15.25
CA ALA A 660 -33.82 -20.31 16.17
C ALA A 660 -35.15 -21.08 16.20
N THR A 661 -36.31 -20.38 16.13
CA THR A 661 -37.62 -21.04 16.12
C THR A 661 -37.85 -21.88 14.86
N ARG A 662 -37.22 -21.52 13.74
CA ARG A 662 -37.32 -22.23 12.46
C ARG A 662 -36.32 -23.37 12.34
N LEU A 663 -35.14 -23.22 12.95
CA LEU A 663 -34.17 -24.30 13.10
C LEU A 663 -34.74 -25.35 14.06
N SER A 664 -35.40 -26.38 13.53
CA SER A 664 -35.95 -27.52 14.28
C SER A 664 -34.85 -28.46 14.82
N VAL A 665 -33.71 -27.90 15.21
CA VAL A 665 -32.45 -28.60 15.38
C VAL A 665 -32.01 -28.49 16.83
N THR A 666 -31.89 -29.65 17.48
CA THR A 666 -31.10 -29.77 18.70
C THR A 666 -29.67 -29.42 18.32
N ILE A 667 -29.16 -28.27 18.75
CA ILE A 667 -27.83 -27.74 18.42
C ILE A 667 -26.81 -28.86 18.63
N PRO A 668 -26.34 -29.56 17.57
CA PRO A 668 -25.31 -30.55 17.76
C PRO A 668 -24.07 -29.72 18.02
N GLY A 669 -23.61 -29.74 19.28
CA GLY A 669 -22.32 -29.15 19.62
C GLY A 669 -21.28 -29.68 18.64
N ASN A 670 -20.32 -28.85 18.25
CA ASN A 670 -19.25 -29.34 17.39
C ASN A 670 -18.62 -30.57 18.07
N VAL A 671 -18.49 -31.67 17.34
CA VAL A 671 -17.83 -32.88 17.85
C VAL A 671 -16.33 -32.79 17.61
N CYS A 672 -15.56 -33.37 18.53
CA CYS A 672 -14.11 -33.41 18.41
C CYS A 672 -13.68 -34.37 17.30
N PRO A 673 -12.96 -33.91 16.26
CA PRO A 673 -12.49 -34.79 15.19
C PRO A 673 -11.61 -35.96 15.66
N ALA A 674 -11.02 -35.87 16.86
CA ALA A 674 -10.14 -36.89 17.41
C ALA A 674 -10.85 -37.90 18.34
N CYS A 675 -11.99 -37.55 18.93
CA CYS A 675 -12.62 -38.40 19.95
C CYS A 675 -14.15 -38.31 20.02
N ASP A 676 -14.78 -37.61 19.09
CA ASP A 676 -16.23 -37.41 18.92
C ASP A 676 -16.98 -36.75 20.10
N GLU A 677 -16.28 -36.43 21.19
CA GLU A 677 -16.82 -35.68 22.33
C GLU A 677 -17.22 -34.26 21.94
N ALA A 678 -18.25 -33.73 22.61
CA ALA A 678 -18.68 -32.35 22.43
C ALA A 678 -17.55 -31.36 22.75
N ILE A 679 -17.39 -30.35 21.90
CA ILE A 679 -16.44 -29.26 22.06
C ILE A 679 -17.15 -28.04 22.62
N VAL A 680 -16.56 -27.47 23.67
CA VAL A 680 -16.98 -26.20 24.27
C VAL A 680 -15.96 -25.12 23.94
N THR A 681 -16.45 -23.95 23.53
CA THR A 681 -15.62 -22.77 23.30
C THR A 681 -15.24 -22.14 24.63
N TYR A 682 -13.99 -22.34 25.06
CA TYR A 682 -13.51 -21.81 26.33
C TYR A 682 -12.90 -20.41 26.18
N ASP A 683 -12.37 -20.08 25.01
CA ASP A 683 -11.86 -18.75 24.64
C ASP A 683 -12.34 -18.36 23.22
N VAL A 684 -12.21 -17.10 22.83
CA VAL A 684 -12.65 -16.59 21.52
C VAL A 684 -11.88 -17.25 20.37
N GLY A 685 -10.61 -17.61 20.59
CA GLY A 685 -9.77 -18.24 19.57
C GLY A 685 -9.70 -19.77 19.64
N ASN A 686 -10.13 -20.40 20.73
CA ASN A 686 -9.86 -21.80 21.01
C ASN A 686 -11.05 -22.54 21.62
N ALA A 687 -11.18 -23.81 21.28
CA ALA A 687 -12.21 -24.70 21.77
C ALA A 687 -11.57 -25.97 22.34
N ARG A 688 -12.20 -26.58 23.36
CA ARG A 688 -11.67 -27.77 24.04
C ARG A 688 -12.77 -28.81 24.20
N CYS A 689 -12.46 -30.08 23.94
CA CYS A 689 -13.38 -31.19 24.23
C CYS A 689 -13.20 -31.70 25.67
N ALA A 690 -14.14 -32.51 26.16
CA ALA A 690 -14.09 -33.10 27.50
C ALA A 690 -12.81 -33.93 27.77
N ARG A 691 -12.23 -34.56 26.74
CA ARG A 691 -10.97 -35.32 26.84
C ARG A 691 -9.71 -34.46 26.74
N GLY A 692 -9.87 -33.15 26.57
CA GLY A 692 -8.77 -32.19 26.66
C GLY A 692 -8.11 -31.81 25.33
N HIS A 693 -8.53 -32.37 24.18
CA HIS A 693 -8.06 -31.91 22.87
C HIS A 693 -8.45 -30.44 22.64
N VAL A 694 -7.49 -29.62 22.21
CA VAL A 694 -7.67 -28.19 21.94
C VAL A 694 -7.63 -27.95 20.44
N TRP A 695 -8.59 -27.16 19.96
CA TRP A 695 -8.74 -26.80 18.57
C TRP A 695 -8.82 -25.29 18.40
N ALA A 696 -8.11 -24.76 17.40
CA ALA A 696 -8.29 -23.37 17.01
C ALA A 696 -9.66 -23.16 16.35
N ILE A 697 -10.24 -21.98 16.53
CA ILE A 697 -11.50 -21.57 15.94
C ILE A 697 -11.22 -20.63 14.76
N CYS A 698 -11.95 -20.82 13.66
CA CYS A 698 -11.94 -19.92 12.52
C CYS A 698 -12.41 -18.52 12.95
N SER A 699 -11.52 -17.54 12.84
CA SER A 699 -11.82 -16.13 13.12
C SER A 699 -12.93 -15.53 12.26
N VAL A 700 -13.27 -16.18 11.15
CA VAL A 700 -14.33 -15.73 10.24
C VAL A 700 -15.66 -16.43 10.50
N THR A 701 -15.67 -17.76 10.53
CA THR A 701 -16.90 -18.59 10.55
C THR A 701 -17.20 -19.25 11.90
N ALA A 702 -16.38 -19.00 12.92
CA ALA A 702 -16.47 -19.63 14.24
C ALA A 702 -16.45 -21.17 14.23
N SER A 703 -16.02 -21.79 13.12
CA SER A 703 -15.93 -23.24 12.97
C SER A 703 -14.57 -23.73 13.45
N ILE A 704 -14.50 -24.97 13.96
CA ILE A 704 -13.22 -25.57 14.36
C ILE A 704 -12.32 -25.76 13.14
N LEU A 705 -11.02 -25.47 13.31
CA LEU A 705 -10.00 -25.67 12.30
C LEU A 705 -9.39 -27.06 12.45
N ALA A 706 -9.92 -28.01 11.69
CA ALA A 706 -9.45 -29.41 11.62
C ALA A 706 -8.89 -29.76 10.23
N THR A 707 -8.33 -28.77 9.54
CA THR A 707 -7.80 -28.89 8.17
C THR A 707 -6.50 -28.11 8.05
N PRO A 708 -5.53 -28.53 7.22
CA PRO A 708 -4.34 -27.73 6.92
C PRO A 708 -4.66 -26.54 5.99
N HIS A 709 -5.80 -26.53 5.31
CA HIS A 709 -6.17 -25.50 4.34
C HIS A 709 -6.68 -24.22 5.02
N LEU A 710 -5.74 -23.46 5.54
CA LEU A 710 -5.98 -22.28 6.37
C LEU A 710 -5.24 -21.06 5.82
N ARG A 711 -5.72 -19.90 6.22
CA ARG A 711 -5.01 -18.64 6.12
C ARG A 711 -4.80 -18.05 7.51
N THR A 712 -3.66 -17.42 7.73
CA THR A 712 -3.24 -16.86 9.02
C THR A 712 -3.08 -15.36 8.87
N CYS A 713 -3.65 -14.59 9.79
CA CYS A 713 -3.49 -13.14 9.75
C CYS A 713 -2.03 -12.77 10.07
N SER A 714 -1.41 -11.94 9.23
CA SER A 714 -0.02 -11.51 9.37
C SER A 714 0.28 -10.62 10.58
N VAL A 715 -0.77 -10.15 11.27
CA VAL A 715 -0.67 -9.23 12.41
C VAL A 715 -1.01 -9.91 13.72
N CYS A 716 -2.16 -10.57 13.83
CA CYS A 716 -2.64 -11.13 15.11
C CYS A 716 -2.58 -12.66 15.17
N ASN A 717 -2.02 -13.32 14.14
CA ASN A 717 -1.89 -14.78 14.02
C ASN A 717 -3.21 -15.57 14.11
N ARG A 718 -4.37 -14.90 14.08
CA ARG A 718 -5.67 -15.56 14.01
C ARG A 718 -5.80 -16.30 12.69
N LYS A 719 -6.30 -17.53 12.76
CA LYS A 719 -6.48 -18.40 11.62
C LYS A 719 -7.90 -18.32 11.09
N ALA A 720 -8.07 -18.51 9.80
CA ALA A 720 -9.34 -18.63 9.12
C ALA A 720 -9.27 -19.75 8.07
N LEU A 721 -10.41 -20.31 7.72
CA LEU A 721 -10.51 -21.19 6.56
C LEU A 721 -10.21 -20.39 5.27
N LEU A 722 -9.69 -21.08 4.25
CA LEU A 722 -9.56 -20.51 2.92
C LEU A 722 -10.93 -20.13 2.37
N ALA A 723 -10.99 -18.99 1.69
CA ALA A 723 -12.19 -18.60 0.95
C ALA A 723 -12.36 -19.50 -0.30
N PRO A 724 -13.59 -19.74 -0.79
CA PRO A 724 -13.84 -20.56 -1.98
C PRO A 724 -12.96 -20.17 -3.19
N SER A 725 -12.80 -18.87 -3.47
CA SER A 725 -11.94 -18.39 -4.57
C SER A 725 -10.47 -18.81 -4.43
N GLN A 726 -9.98 -18.95 -3.20
CA GLN A 726 -8.61 -19.34 -2.88
C GLN A 726 -8.40 -20.87 -2.92
N THR A 727 -9.47 -21.66 -2.98
CA THR A 727 -9.37 -23.13 -3.05
C THR A 727 -9.12 -23.64 -4.45
N HIS A 728 -9.64 -22.94 -5.47
CA HIS A 728 -9.51 -23.33 -6.87
C HIS A 728 -8.06 -23.35 -7.36
N SER A 729 -7.18 -22.54 -6.76
CA SER A 729 -5.77 -22.48 -7.12
C SER A 729 -4.95 -23.68 -6.63
N LEU A 730 -5.47 -24.49 -5.70
CA LEU A 730 -4.73 -25.56 -5.03
C LEU A 730 -4.93 -26.95 -5.64
N ASN A 731 -5.74 -27.11 -6.71
CA ASN A 731 -6.08 -28.41 -7.32
C ASN A 731 -6.61 -29.49 -6.36
N THR A 732 -6.95 -29.13 -5.12
CA THR A 732 -7.47 -30.03 -4.08
C THR A 732 -8.99 -29.91 -3.99
N ARG A 733 -9.72 -30.51 -4.94
CA ARG A 733 -11.19 -30.53 -4.90
C ARG A 733 -11.75 -31.37 -3.75
N ASP A 734 -11.06 -32.42 -3.32
CA ASP A 734 -11.64 -33.44 -2.45
C ASP A 734 -11.60 -33.13 -0.93
N THR A 735 -10.64 -32.33 -0.44
CA THR A 735 -10.46 -32.09 1.01
C THR A 735 -11.20 -30.86 1.55
N LEU A 736 -11.46 -29.85 0.72
CA LEU A 736 -12.09 -28.57 1.14
C LEU A 736 -13.62 -28.59 1.07
N LEU A 737 -14.20 -29.56 0.38
CA LEU A 737 -15.64 -29.84 0.38
C LEU A 737 -16.19 -30.12 1.80
N LEU A 738 -15.36 -30.53 2.76
CA LEU A 738 -15.85 -30.95 4.08
C LEU A 738 -16.36 -29.85 5.01
N VAL A 739 -15.92 -28.59 4.85
CA VAL A 739 -16.33 -27.48 5.74
C VAL A 739 -17.00 -26.33 5.00
N ALA A 740 -16.48 -25.93 3.83
CA ALA A 740 -17.13 -24.92 3.00
C ALA A 740 -18.32 -25.48 2.21
N ALA A 741 -18.29 -26.76 1.80
CA ALA A 741 -19.41 -27.34 1.02
C ALA A 741 -20.57 -27.85 1.87
N ARG A 742 -20.56 -27.62 3.19
CA ARG A 742 -21.76 -27.84 4.01
C ARG A 742 -22.67 -26.62 4.04
N SER A 743 -22.17 -25.40 3.81
CA SER A 743 -23.00 -24.19 3.84
C SER A 743 -22.40 -23.10 2.97
N TRP A 744 -23.09 -22.73 1.89
CA TRP A 744 -22.68 -21.62 1.05
C TRP A 744 -22.70 -20.28 1.82
N LEU A 745 -23.50 -20.13 2.89
CA LEU A 745 -23.45 -18.97 3.78
C LEU A 745 -22.08 -18.81 4.45
N ALA A 746 -21.49 -19.91 4.92
CA ALA A 746 -20.14 -19.89 5.48
C ALA A 746 -19.08 -19.59 4.41
N GLY A 747 -19.30 -20.08 3.18
CA GLY A 747 -18.49 -19.75 2.00
C GLY A 747 -18.52 -18.26 1.67
N ALA A 748 -19.72 -17.67 1.55
CA ALA A 748 -19.92 -16.25 1.29
C ALA A 748 -19.33 -15.36 2.39
N LEU A 749 -19.49 -15.74 3.66
CA LEU A 749 -18.85 -15.04 4.79
C LEU A 749 -17.32 -15.08 4.72
N SER A 750 -16.76 -16.22 4.31
CA SER A 750 -15.31 -16.41 4.13
C SER A 750 -14.77 -15.60 2.96
N GLU A 751 -15.49 -15.57 1.85
CA GLU A 751 -15.16 -14.79 0.64
C GLU A 751 -15.25 -13.28 0.89
N ALA A 752 -16.25 -12.84 1.67
CA ALA A 752 -16.41 -11.44 2.06
C ALA A 752 -15.35 -10.98 3.06
N SER A 753 -14.79 -11.88 3.86
CA SER A 753 -13.77 -11.56 4.88
C SER A 753 -12.36 -11.76 4.33
N ARG A 754 -11.92 -10.89 3.41
CA ARG A 754 -10.59 -11.00 2.80
C ARG A 754 -9.46 -10.51 3.71
N ARG A 755 -9.79 -9.67 4.68
CA ARG A 755 -8.90 -9.25 5.77
C ARG A 755 -9.27 -9.91 7.07
N CYS A 756 -8.33 -9.89 8.01
CA CYS A 756 -8.63 -10.31 9.36
C CYS A 756 -9.77 -9.46 9.94
N PRO A 757 -10.87 -10.08 10.37
CA PRO A 757 -12.01 -9.33 10.86
C PRO A 757 -11.71 -8.52 12.13
N TYR A 758 -10.65 -8.90 12.85
CA TYR A 758 -10.27 -8.34 14.13
C TYR A 758 -9.28 -7.21 14.05
N CYS A 759 -8.20 -7.36 13.28
CA CYS A 759 -7.15 -6.34 13.21
C CYS A 759 -7.05 -5.67 11.85
N GLY A 760 -7.88 -6.06 10.86
CA GLY A 760 -7.79 -5.55 9.48
C GLY A 760 -6.52 -5.96 8.72
N GLY A 761 -5.62 -6.74 9.32
CA GLY A 761 -4.40 -7.21 8.67
C GLY A 761 -4.68 -8.21 7.55
N LEU A 762 -3.78 -8.27 6.57
CA LEU A 762 -3.86 -9.21 5.46
C LEU A 762 -3.67 -10.66 5.95
N PHE A 763 -4.33 -11.59 5.25
CA PHE A 763 -4.14 -13.01 5.48
C PHE A 763 -2.99 -13.53 4.60
N VAL A 764 -2.18 -14.43 5.16
CA VAL A 764 -1.21 -15.25 4.41
C VAL A 764 -1.68 -16.70 4.38
N VAL A 765 -1.52 -17.37 3.25
CA VAL A 765 -1.87 -18.78 3.09
C VAL A 765 -0.66 -19.64 3.43
N LEU A 766 -0.78 -20.50 4.45
CA LEU A 766 0.25 -21.45 4.86
C LEU A 766 -0.20 -22.83 4.36
N VAL A 767 0.49 -23.41 3.36
CA VAL A 767 0.23 -24.78 2.89
C VAL A 767 1.48 -25.60 3.11
#